data_AF-W9H315-F1
#
_entry.id   AF-W9H315-F1
#
_cell.length_a   1.000
_cell.length_b   1.000
_cell.length_c   1.000
_cell.angle_alpha   90.00
_cell.angle_beta   90.00
_cell.angle_gamma   90.00
#
_symmetry.space_group_name_H-M   'P 1'
#
loop_
_entity.id
_entity.type
_entity.pdbx_description
1 polymer ?
#
loop_
_entity_poly.entity_id
_entity_poly.type
_entity_poly.pdbx_seq_one_letter_code
_entity_poly.pdbx_strand_id
1 'polypeptide(L)'
;MNAIKLATMVKSLEKTATDRETRIAEATAGLCELQSLLPPLNQSLAAVQAEIARGDEELAGLRRQLTRRMRQRQVDRAAFTTSLAWRLTLPLRIPGLLAASFRKNRMRDRIASLEALIRSRDERIESLDAHISALTDSVAGRERLLTILKAQVSRQRFEISALERGVAEESRVHDVMLREFTSARSWRLTRPLRAVGSIGSGWWRRVSGFVPMGRPESNDVGLPLPHNGQTTGQTTGLTGDAATPEGPTVINGGGPARSFEVAWEAVFDDEGTRRHRDYQVWLAKYGELGEADLRRITEHAARLEYQPLISIVMPTYRSRPEFLRNAIDSVFAQIYPHWELCIADDASDDPEIRAILEEYGRRDDRVRIVFRPTNGHISAASNSALDLATGEFTALMDHDDVIPVHAMYMVAAELNAHPNADIVYSDEDKIDKAGRRHEPHFKPDWNFELFCAMNTINHLGVYRTALLKEIGGFREGYEGSQDFDLALRVVARTTPERIRHIPFILYHWRVFHTSGSYSTDFLTGAVESSRRALADHFRGIGETVEITTGYRHYNRVVRPVPDPEPLVSLLIPTRDRVDLLRGCVDGLLHRTDYANLEILILDNESAEPEAHDYFKSLAPDKRVRIIRYAGPFNFSAINNFGAGHSRGDILGFVNNDIEVIERGWLREMVSHAVRPNVGAVGAKLLYADGTVQHGGIILGIGGVAGHSHKRSRGKEAGYCCRLQVPQYLSAVTAACLLTRRSCFDRIGGFDAENLAVAFNDVDLCLKLREAGLDIVWTPYAELFHLESASRGSDMAPEKAERFAREVAHMRSRWGNVLDDDPCYNPNLTLSSEDFAFSAPNRARKPWLAP
;
A
#
# COMPACT_ATOMS: atom_id res chain seq x y z
N MET A 1 9.01 -54.24 -39.93
CA MET A 1 9.54 -52.89 -39.61
C MET A 1 9.75 -52.63 -38.10
N ASN A 2 9.14 -53.39 -37.18
CA ASN A 2 9.08 -52.98 -35.76
C ASN A 2 10.30 -53.33 -34.89
N ALA A 3 11.09 -54.36 -35.23
CA ALA A 3 12.21 -54.82 -34.40
C ALA A 3 13.30 -53.74 -34.18
N ILE A 4 13.64 -52.96 -35.21
CA ILE A 4 14.68 -51.93 -35.14
C ILE A 4 14.26 -50.79 -34.19
N LYS A 5 12.99 -50.33 -34.27
CA LYS A 5 12.48 -49.28 -33.38
C LYS A 5 12.50 -49.72 -31.90
N LEU A 6 12.20 -50.98 -31.61
CA LEU A 6 12.22 -51.50 -30.25
C LEU A 6 13.64 -51.48 -29.65
N ALA A 7 14.64 -51.89 -30.43
CA ALA A 7 16.05 -51.87 -30.01
C ALA A 7 16.59 -50.45 -29.74
N THR A 8 16.11 -49.43 -30.48
CA THR A 8 16.43 -48.02 -30.19
C THR A 8 15.76 -47.54 -28.90
N MET A 9 14.51 -47.93 -28.66
CA MET A 9 13.75 -47.52 -27.46
C MET A 9 14.34 -48.09 -26.17
N VAL A 10 14.75 -49.37 -26.17
CA VAL A 10 15.39 -49.99 -25.00
C VAL A 10 16.69 -49.27 -24.62
N LYS A 11 17.58 -49.00 -25.59
CA LYS A 11 18.82 -48.23 -25.34
C LYS A 11 18.60 -46.80 -24.86
N SER A 12 17.48 -46.18 -25.25
CA SER A 12 17.08 -44.86 -24.73
C SER A 12 16.65 -44.92 -23.27
N LEU A 13 15.89 -45.96 -22.89
CA LEU A 13 15.41 -46.18 -21.52
C LEU A 13 16.54 -46.59 -20.57
N GLU A 14 17.43 -47.49 -21.00
CA GLU A 14 18.65 -47.86 -20.25
C GLU A 14 19.49 -46.63 -19.89
N LYS A 15 19.76 -45.75 -20.87
CA LYS A 15 20.53 -44.51 -20.64
C LYS A 15 19.81 -43.54 -19.69
N THR A 16 18.48 -43.50 -19.72
CA THR A 16 17.67 -42.61 -18.86
C THR A 16 17.56 -43.13 -17.43
N ALA A 17 17.75 -44.45 -17.21
CA ALA A 17 17.83 -45.03 -15.88
C ALA A 17 19.14 -44.65 -15.17
N THR A 18 20.29 -44.78 -15.85
CA THR A 18 21.62 -44.52 -15.26
C THR A 18 21.76 -43.07 -14.79
N ASP A 19 21.37 -42.09 -15.61
CA ASP A 19 21.38 -40.65 -15.25
C ASP A 19 20.53 -40.33 -14.00
N ARG A 20 19.52 -41.15 -13.70
CA ARG A 20 18.64 -40.97 -12.55
C ARG A 20 19.24 -41.55 -11.26
N GLU A 21 19.94 -42.68 -11.34
CA GLU A 21 20.62 -43.28 -10.18
C GLU A 21 21.79 -42.41 -9.71
N THR A 22 22.61 -41.87 -10.64
CA THR A 22 23.72 -40.96 -10.29
C THR A 22 23.26 -39.74 -9.51
N ARG A 23 22.19 -39.06 -9.97
CA ARG A 23 21.65 -37.86 -9.30
C ARG A 23 21.04 -38.15 -7.92
N ILE A 24 20.50 -39.35 -7.70
CA ILE A 24 20.00 -39.76 -6.38
C ILE A 24 21.16 -40.05 -5.43
N ALA A 25 22.26 -40.63 -5.91
CA ALA A 25 23.48 -40.82 -5.12
C ALA A 25 24.11 -39.48 -4.70
N GLU A 26 24.24 -38.53 -5.63
CA GLU A 26 24.76 -37.17 -5.38
C GLU A 26 23.91 -36.42 -4.33
N ALA A 27 22.57 -36.44 -4.48
CA ALA A 27 21.66 -35.79 -3.53
C ALA A 27 21.70 -36.44 -2.13
N THR A 28 21.92 -37.76 -2.06
CA THR A 28 22.01 -38.49 -0.78
C THR A 28 23.34 -38.17 -0.07
N ALA A 29 24.44 -38.05 -0.80
CA ALA A 29 25.75 -37.71 -0.23
C ALA A 29 25.75 -36.33 0.46
N GLY A 30 25.20 -35.30 -0.19
CA GLY A 30 25.12 -33.94 0.36
C GLY A 30 24.26 -33.84 1.63
N LEU A 31 23.22 -34.68 1.76
CA LEU A 31 22.41 -34.77 2.98
C LEU A 31 23.19 -35.39 4.15
N CYS A 32 24.04 -36.38 3.90
CA CYS A 32 24.92 -36.94 4.92
C CYS A 32 26.01 -35.97 5.36
N GLU A 33 26.60 -35.18 4.45
CA GLU A 33 27.57 -34.13 4.82
C GLU A 33 26.92 -33.08 5.74
N LEU A 34 25.74 -32.58 5.38
CA LEU A 34 25.00 -31.60 6.20
C LEU A 34 24.66 -32.12 7.60
N GLN A 35 24.30 -33.40 7.74
CA GLN A 35 24.07 -34.01 9.06
C GLN A 35 25.35 -34.18 9.89
N SER A 36 26.52 -34.36 9.24
CA SER A 36 27.81 -34.49 9.94
C SER A 36 28.32 -33.17 10.56
N LEU A 37 27.85 -32.02 10.06
CA LEU A 37 28.31 -30.69 10.49
C LEU A 37 27.51 -30.10 11.67
N LEU A 38 26.34 -30.66 11.99
CA LEU A 38 25.50 -30.21 13.11
C LEU A 38 26.13 -30.42 14.51
N PRO A 39 26.77 -31.57 14.82
CA PRO A 39 27.43 -31.77 16.12
C PRO A 39 28.55 -30.77 16.45
N PRO A 40 29.55 -30.48 15.58
CA PRO A 40 30.60 -29.51 15.90
C PRO A 40 30.07 -28.08 16.03
N LEU A 41 29.06 -27.67 15.23
CA LEU A 41 28.42 -26.37 15.37
C LEU A 41 27.79 -26.16 16.76
N ASN A 42 27.10 -27.18 17.28
CA ASN A 42 26.56 -27.15 18.64
C ASN A 42 27.66 -27.13 19.71
N GLN A 43 28.80 -27.81 19.49
CA GLN A 43 29.96 -27.72 20.37
C GLN A 43 30.59 -26.32 20.37
N SER A 44 30.73 -25.67 19.21
CA SER A 44 31.21 -24.28 19.11
C SER A 44 30.27 -23.30 19.81
N LEU A 45 28.95 -23.47 19.66
CA LEU A 45 27.96 -22.65 20.36
C LEU A 45 28.05 -22.81 21.89
N ALA A 46 28.18 -24.05 22.36
CA ALA A 46 28.38 -24.35 23.78
C ALA A 46 29.71 -23.81 24.32
N ALA A 47 30.78 -23.83 23.53
CA ALA A 47 32.08 -23.24 23.90
C ALA A 47 31.99 -21.72 24.05
N VAL A 48 31.32 -21.02 23.11
CA VAL A 48 31.07 -19.57 23.18
C VAL A 48 30.18 -19.22 24.38
N GLN A 49 29.11 -19.99 24.64
CA GLN A 49 28.27 -19.82 25.83
C GLN A 49 29.07 -20.05 27.13
N ALA A 50 29.96 -21.04 27.18
CA ALA A 50 30.86 -21.26 28.30
C ALA A 50 31.95 -20.16 28.42
N GLU A 51 32.34 -19.49 27.34
CA GLU A 51 33.24 -18.33 27.37
C GLU A 51 32.54 -17.07 27.91
N ILE A 52 31.30 -16.82 27.49
CA ILE A 52 30.44 -15.77 28.04
C ILE A 52 30.20 -16.03 29.54
N ALA A 53 29.84 -17.25 29.93
CA ALA A 53 29.63 -17.62 31.33
C ALA A 53 30.91 -17.46 32.19
N ARG A 54 32.09 -17.80 31.65
CA ARG A 54 33.39 -17.53 32.30
C ARG A 54 33.64 -16.03 32.44
N GLY A 55 33.33 -15.23 31.42
CA GLY A 55 33.42 -13.77 31.46
C GLY A 55 32.48 -13.13 32.50
N ASP A 56 31.25 -13.64 32.62
CA ASP A 56 30.29 -13.21 33.65
C ASP A 56 30.70 -13.67 35.06
N GLU A 57 31.31 -14.85 35.21
CA GLU A 57 31.93 -15.27 36.48
C GLU A 57 33.14 -14.40 36.86
N GLU A 58 33.97 -13.99 35.90
CA GLU A 58 35.07 -13.04 36.11
C GLU A 58 34.55 -11.65 36.48
N LEU A 59 33.51 -11.15 35.78
CA LEU A 59 32.83 -9.90 36.12
C LEU A 59 32.18 -9.96 37.51
N ALA A 60 31.54 -11.06 37.87
CA ALA A 60 31.03 -11.30 39.21
C ALA A 60 32.17 -11.44 40.23
N GLY A 61 33.31 -12.03 39.87
CA GLY A 61 34.53 -12.11 40.66
C GLY A 61 35.12 -10.73 40.95
N LEU A 62 35.28 -9.90 39.92
CA LEU A 62 35.73 -8.51 39.99
C LEU A 62 34.76 -7.65 40.79
N ARG A 63 33.44 -7.79 40.59
CA ARG A 63 32.42 -7.14 41.43
C ARG A 63 32.53 -7.57 42.89
N ARG A 64 32.64 -8.87 43.18
CA ARG A 64 32.87 -9.40 44.55
C ARG A 64 34.16 -8.87 45.16
N GLN A 65 35.25 -8.76 44.39
CA GLN A 65 36.49 -8.12 44.84
C GLN A 65 36.34 -6.61 45.09
N LEU A 66 35.60 -5.88 44.25
CA LEU A 66 35.28 -4.47 44.47
C LEU A 66 34.47 -4.29 45.76
N THR A 67 33.37 -5.03 45.93
CA THR A 67 32.54 -5.00 47.14
C THR A 67 33.34 -5.36 48.39
N ARG A 68 34.27 -6.33 48.31
CA ARG A 68 35.17 -6.68 49.42
C ARG A 68 36.18 -5.57 49.73
N ARG A 69 36.77 -4.93 48.70
CA ARG A 69 37.68 -3.77 48.87
C ARG A 69 36.95 -2.52 49.38
N MET A 70 35.67 -2.33 49.01
CA MET A 70 34.83 -1.22 49.49
C MET A 70 34.38 -1.45 50.93
N ARG A 71 33.98 -2.68 51.31
CA ARG A 71 33.70 -3.05 52.71
C ARG A 71 34.95 -2.92 53.60
N GLN A 72 36.12 -3.36 53.14
CA GLN A 72 37.38 -3.16 53.88
C GLN A 72 37.64 -1.66 54.14
N ARG A 73 37.46 -0.80 53.12
CA ARG A 73 37.56 0.67 53.24
C ARG A 73 36.44 1.33 54.07
N GLN A 74 35.38 0.62 54.45
CA GLN A 74 34.37 1.09 55.41
C GLN A 74 34.64 0.62 56.85
N VAL A 75 35.39 -0.48 57.05
CA VAL A 75 35.81 -0.92 58.38
C VAL A 75 37.03 -0.11 58.86
N ASP A 76 38.03 0.06 58.00
CA ASP A 76 39.27 0.80 58.32
C ASP A 76 39.12 2.34 58.33
N ARG A 77 37.89 2.83 58.55
CA ARG A 77 37.56 4.25 58.80
C ARG A 77 36.63 4.47 60.01
N ALA A 78 36.26 3.41 60.72
CA ALA A 78 35.61 3.47 62.04
C ALA A 78 36.62 3.35 63.21
N ALA A 79 37.91 3.15 62.88
CA ALA A 79 39.04 3.30 63.80
C ALA A 79 39.99 4.38 63.27
N PHE A 80 40.64 5.09 64.19
CA PHE A 80 41.73 6.05 63.92
C PHE A 80 41.37 7.41 63.26
N THR A 81 40.37 8.09 63.84
CA THR A 81 40.79 9.17 64.76
C THR A 81 41.31 8.48 66.03
N THR A 82 42.59 8.55 66.37
CA THR A 82 43.39 9.76 66.61
C THR A 82 44.87 9.57 66.23
N SER A 83 45.56 10.67 65.88
CA SER A 83 47.01 10.76 65.60
C SER A 83 47.48 10.26 64.21
N LEU A 84 48.44 10.86 63.49
CA LEU A 84 48.81 12.26 63.16
C LEU A 84 50.24 12.24 62.55
N ALA A 85 50.30 12.14 61.22
CA ALA A 85 51.29 12.77 60.33
C ALA A 85 52.80 12.34 60.30
N TRP A 86 53.45 12.89 59.25
CA TRP A 86 54.89 13.15 59.01
C TRP A 86 55.84 12.11 58.33
N ARG A 87 56.50 12.61 57.25
CA ARG A 87 57.80 12.23 56.61
C ARG A 87 57.82 11.06 55.59
N LEU A 88 58.70 11.04 54.55
CA LEU A 88 59.12 12.04 53.53
C LEU A 88 60.09 11.39 52.48
N THR A 89 60.02 11.80 51.18
CA THR A 89 61.08 11.84 50.11
C THR A 89 62.03 10.65 49.75
N LEU A 90 62.05 10.26 48.44
CA LEU A 90 63.15 10.26 47.40
C LEU A 90 64.64 9.82 47.72
N PRO A 91 65.59 9.61 46.74
CA PRO A 91 65.56 8.97 45.38
C PRO A 91 66.88 8.24 44.86
N LEU A 92 66.83 7.64 43.65
CA LEU A 92 67.85 7.64 42.54
C LEU A 92 69.16 6.76 42.46
N ARG A 93 69.59 6.51 41.17
CA ARG A 93 70.93 6.21 40.54
C ARG A 93 71.35 4.78 40.09
N ILE A 94 72.44 4.70 39.30
CA ILE A 94 72.85 3.69 38.25
C ILE A 94 74.41 3.67 38.08
N PRO A 95 75.09 3.05 37.07
CA PRO A 95 75.24 1.63 36.60
C PRO A 95 76.73 1.12 36.61
N GLY A 96 77.09 -0.08 36.08
CA GLY A 96 78.52 -0.36 35.73
C GLY A 96 79.01 -1.80 35.38
N LEU A 97 79.02 -2.16 34.08
CA LEU A 97 79.89 -3.11 33.33
C LEU A 97 80.77 -4.19 34.03
N LEU A 98 80.52 -5.47 33.69
CA LEU A 98 81.54 -6.54 33.56
C LEU A 98 81.14 -7.52 32.42
N ALA A 99 81.71 -7.37 31.22
CA ALA A 99 81.15 -8.03 30.02
C ALA A 99 82.15 -8.38 28.90
N ALA A 100 82.85 -9.53 29.02
CA ALA A 100 83.70 -10.07 27.93
C ALA A 100 83.56 -11.59 27.75
N SER A 101 84.14 -12.39 28.65
CA SER A 101 84.28 -13.86 28.49
C SER A 101 82.94 -14.60 28.24
N PHE A 102 81.88 -14.19 28.93
CA PHE A 102 80.51 -14.73 28.80
C PHE A 102 79.88 -14.64 27.40
N ARG A 103 80.48 -13.91 26.44
CA ARG A 103 79.86 -13.64 25.14
C ARG A 103 79.88 -14.85 24.19
N LYS A 104 80.89 -15.74 24.24
CA LYS A 104 81.08 -16.76 23.19
C LYS A 104 80.06 -17.91 23.25
N ASN A 105 79.79 -18.46 24.44
CA ASN A 105 78.74 -19.49 24.61
C ASN A 105 77.36 -18.88 24.38
N ARG A 106 77.07 -17.71 25.00
CA ARG A 106 75.83 -16.96 24.75
C ARG A 106 75.56 -16.72 23.28
N MET A 107 76.57 -16.55 22.43
CA MET A 107 76.35 -16.32 21.00
C MET A 107 75.81 -17.56 20.28
N ARG A 108 76.20 -18.77 20.67
CA ARG A 108 75.64 -20.02 20.12
C ARG A 108 74.22 -20.27 20.65
N ASP A 109 74.01 -20.11 21.96
CA ASP A 109 72.67 -20.22 22.57
C ASP A 109 71.70 -19.20 21.96
N ARG A 110 72.19 -17.99 21.66
CA ARG A 110 71.42 -16.90 21.08
C ARG A 110 71.15 -17.07 19.59
N ILE A 111 71.96 -17.83 18.84
CA ILE A 111 71.62 -18.23 17.46
C ILE A 111 70.48 -19.26 17.48
N ALA A 112 70.59 -20.33 18.29
CA ALA A 112 69.50 -21.31 18.45
C ALA A 112 68.20 -20.65 18.97
N SER A 113 68.31 -19.71 19.92
CA SER A 113 67.19 -18.90 20.40
C SER A 113 66.63 -17.96 19.32
N LEU A 114 67.45 -17.44 18.40
CA LEU A 114 66.99 -16.60 17.29
C LEU A 114 66.30 -17.45 16.21
N GLU A 115 66.79 -18.64 15.88
CA GLU A 115 66.13 -19.56 14.94
C GLU A 115 64.78 -20.08 15.48
N ALA A 116 64.70 -20.35 16.78
CA ALA A 116 63.43 -20.67 17.45
C ALA A 116 62.48 -19.45 17.47
N LEU A 117 63.01 -18.24 17.68
CA LEU A 117 62.24 -17.00 17.56
C LEU A 117 61.78 -16.72 16.13
N ILE A 118 62.57 -17.06 15.10
CA ILE A 118 62.21 -16.87 13.69
C ILE A 118 61.05 -17.80 13.34
N ARG A 119 61.15 -19.12 13.59
CA ARG A 119 60.01 -20.05 13.40
C ARG A 119 58.75 -19.60 14.16
N SER A 120 58.89 -19.22 15.43
CA SER A 120 57.79 -18.69 16.26
C SER A 120 57.28 -17.29 15.85
N ARG A 121 57.95 -16.63 14.90
CA ARG A 121 57.50 -15.40 14.23
C ARG A 121 56.89 -15.68 12.88
N ASP A 122 57.42 -16.62 12.12
CA ASP A 122 56.89 -17.03 10.81
C ASP A 122 55.52 -17.70 10.95
N GLU A 123 55.40 -18.69 11.85
CA GLU A 123 54.12 -19.31 12.28
C GLU A 123 53.09 -18.25 12.74
N ARG A 124 53.59 -17.14 13.30
CA ARG A 124 52.81 -16.05 13.86
C ARG A 124 52.53 -14.93 12.85
N ILE A 125 53.25 -14.90 11.73
CA ILE A 125 52.97 -14.09 10.55
C ILE A 125 51.90 -14.80 9.72
N GLU A 126 52.03 -16.11 9.45
CA GLU A 126 50.97 -16.90 8.81
C GLU A 126 49.65 -16.83 9.62
N SER A 127 49.73 -16.96 10.95
CA SER A 127 48.57 -16.75 11.83
C SER A 127 48.01 -15.33 11.77
N LEU A 128 48.86 -14.30 11.58
CA LEU A 128 48.41 -12.92 11.44
C LEU A 128 47.82 -12.65 10.04
N ASP A 129 48.34 -13.20 8.96
CA ASP A 129 47.81 -13.07 7.61
C ASP A 129 46.46 -13.82 7.46
N ALA A 130 46.30 -14.96 8.13
CA ALA A 130 45.01 -15.63 8.27
C ALA A 130 44.00 -14.74 9.05
N HIS A 131 44.44 -14.11 10.14
CA HIS A 131 43.60 -13.14 10.86
C HIS A 131 43.35 -11.85 10.06
N ILE A 132 44.27 -11.40 9.21
CA ILE A 132 44.11 -10.23 8.34
C ILE A 132 43.17 -10.55 7.19
N SER A 133 43.19 -11.76 6.63
CA SER A 133 42.18 -12.22 5.66
C SER A 133 40.80 -12.29 6.30
N ALA A 134 40.67 -12.94 7.46
CA ALA A 134 39.41 -12.98 8.21
C ALA A 134 38.94 -11.57 8.66
N LEU A 135 39.86 -10.67 8.97
CA LEU A 135 39.55 -9.26 9.23
C LEU A 135 39.23 -8.48 7.97
N THR A 136 39.69 -8.89 6.78
CA THR A 136 39.38 -8.27 5.49
C THR A 136 37.99 -8.67 5.03
N ASP A 137 37.59 -9.94 5.20
CA ASP A 137 36.19 -10.37 5.05
C ASP A 137 35.28 -9.75 6.12
N SER A 138 35.78 -9.61 7.36
CA SER A 138 35.10 -8.83 8.40
C SER A 138 35.03 -7.34 8.05
N VAL A 139 36.00 -6.78 7.31
CA VAL A 139 35.97 -5.42 6.79
C VAL A 139 34.98 -5.31 5.64
N ALA A 140 34.89 -6.26 4.71
CA ALA A 140 33.86 -6.27 3.67
C ALA A 140 32.44 -6.39 4.27
N GLY A 141 32.27 -7.20 5.32
CA GLY A 141 31.04 -7.25 6.12
C GLY A 141 30.77 -5.95 6.88
N ARG A 142 31.81 -5.34 7.47
CA ARG A 142 31.73 -4.04 8.13
C ARG A 142 31.56 -2.88 7.15
N GLU A 143 31.92 -3.01 5.88
CA GLU A 143 31.70 -2.01 4.82
C GLU A 143 30.27 -2.08 4.30
N ARG A 144 29.67 -3.28 4.22
CA ARG A 144 28.21 -3.42 4.04
C ARG A 144 27.48 -2.77 5.21
N LEU A 145 27.87 -3.05 6.46
CA LEU A 145 27.33 -2.36 7.63
C LEU A 145 27.63 -0.85 7.64
N LEU A 146 28.81 -0.40 7.20
CA LEU A 146 29.15 1.02 7.09
C LEU A 146 28.36 1.69 5.98
N THR A 147 27.97 0.97 4.93
CA THR A 147 27.10 1.45 3.85
C THR A 147 25.66 1.55 4.32
N ILE A 148 25.16 0.56 5.08
CA ILE A 148 23.86 0.61 5.77
C ILE A 148 23.83 1.76 6.79
N LEU A 149 24.87 1.91 7.60
CA LEU A 149 25.00 3.01 8.58
C LEU A 149 25.19 4.37 7.89
N LYS A 150 25.91 4.46 6.77
CA LYS A 150 25.98 5.67 5.93
C LYS A 150 24.62 6.00 5.33
N ALA A 151 23.84 5.01 4.89
CA ALA A 151 22.47 5.22 4.40
C ALA A 151 21.54 5.69 5.53
N GLN A 152 21.64 5.11 6.73
CA GLN A 152 20.90 5.55 7.91
C GLN A 152 21.31 6.95 8.38
N VAL A 153 22.60 7.29 8.37
CA VAL A 153 23.09 8.64 8.69
C VAL A 153 22.70 9.65 7.62
N SER A 154 22.69 9.28 6.34
CA SER A 154 22.19 10.13 5.24
C SER A 154 20.68 10.33 5.34
N ARG A 155 19.91 9.29 5.70
CA ARG A 155 18.48 9.37 6.02
C ARG A 155 18.22 10.31 7.19
N GLN A 156 18.92 10.14 8.31
CA GLN A 156 18.80 11.01 9.48
C GLN A 156 19.23 12.45 9.19
N ARG A 157 20.26 12.67 8.36
CA ARG A 157 20.62 14.02 7.87
C ARG A 157 19.55 14.61 6.95
N PHE A 158 18.93 13.80 6.10
CA PHE A 158 17.84 14.25 5.24
C PHE A 158 16.58 14.59 6.06
N GLU A 159 16.27 13.79 7.08
CA GLU A 159 15.18 14.02 8.04
C GLU A 159 15.46 15.28 8.88
N ILE A 160 16.69 15.45 9.40
CA ILE A 160 17.13 16.69 10.07
C ILE A 160 16.98 17.88 9.13
N SER A 161 17.51 17.84 7.91
CA SER A 161 17.39 18.99 7.00
C SER A 161 15.98 19.16 6.40
N ALA A 162 15.10 18.17 6.47
CA ALA A 162 13.67 18.35 6.23
C ALA A 162 13.00 19.08 7.40
N LEU A 163 13.37 18.76 8.65
CA LEU A 163 12.95 19.50 9.84
C LEU A 163 13.52 20.93 9.86
N GLU A 164 14.78 21.14 9.46
CA GLU A 164 15.38 22.48 9.33
C GLU A 164 14.65 23.30 8.25
N ARG A 165 14.28 22.68 7.11
CA ARG A 165 13.42 23.33 6.09
C ARG A 165 12.01 23.60 6.61
N GLY A 166 11.43 22.68 7.38
CA GLY A 166 10.12 22.85 8.02
C GLY A 166 10.12 24.01 9.00
N VAL A 167 11.08 24.06 9.92
CA VAL A 167 11.28 25.16 10.88
C VAL A 167 11.62 26.47 10.17
N ALA A 168 12.39 26.44 9.09
CA ALA A 168 12.68 27.62 8.28
C ALA A 168 11.43 28.14 7.56
N GLU A 169 10.58 27.27 7.02
CA GLU A 169 9.34 27.67 6.34
C GLU A 169 8.24 28.05 7.33
N GLU A 170 8.08 27.38 8.47
CA GLU A 170 7.23 27.86 9.58
C GLU A 170 7.71 29.23 10.07
N SER A 171 9.02 29.43 10.22
CA SER A 171 9.59 30.74 10.56
C SER A 171 9.33 31.77 9.46
N ARG A 172 9.41 31.40 8.17
CA ARG A 172 9.16 32.29 7.04
C ARG A 172 7.68 32.63 6.89
N VAL A 173 6.78 31.68 7.11
CA VAL A 173 5.32 31.88 7.20
C VAL A 173 4.98 32.74 8.40
N HIS A 174 5.59 32.51 9.56
CA HIS A 174 5.43 33.36 10.74
C HIS A 174 5.91 34.80 10.47
N ASP A 175 7.04 34.98 9.78
CA ASP A 175 7.60 36.29 9.45
C ASP A 175 6.79 37.01 8.35
N VAL A 176 6.26 36.28 7.36
CA VAL A 176 5.32 36.79 6.35
C VAL A 176 4.01 37.18 7.01
N MET A 177 3.41 36.33 7.84
CA MET A 177 2.24 36.67 8.65
C MET A 177 2.52 37.89 9.54
N LEU A 178 3.67 38.00 10.20
CA LEU A 178 4.03 39.20 10.97
C LEU A 178 4.10 40.46 10.08
N ARG A 179 4.64 40.36 8.86
CA ARG A 179 4.76 41.49 7.93
C ARG A 179 3.40 41.90 7.35
N GLU A 180 2.52 40.97 7.03
CA GLU A 180 1.14 41.26 6.60
C GLU A 180 0.31 41.83 7.76
N PHE A 181 0.36 41.18 8.92
CA PHE A 181 -0.36 41.60 10.13
C PHE A 181 0.11 42.97 10.62
N THR A 182 1.40 43.32 10.49
CA THR A 182 1.92 44.66 10.85
C THR A 182 1.77 45.73 9.75
N SER A 183 1.54 45.34 8.49
CA SER A 183 1.25 46.27 7.38
C SER A 183 -0.25 46.58 7.23
N ALA A 184 -1.13 45.66 7.65
CA ALA A 184 -2.58 45.83 7.67
C ALA A 184 -3.04 47.15 8.33
N ARG A 185 -3.99 47.84 7.69
CA ARG A 185 -4.52 49.14 8.16
C ARG A 185 -5.10 49.06 9.58
N SER A 186 -5.80 47.98 9.91
CA SER A 186 -6.38 47.72 11.23
C SER A 186 -5.32 47.66 12.35
N TRP A 187 -4.17 47.03 12.09
CA TRP A 187 -3.07 46.96 13.04
C TRP A 187 -2.40 48.31 13.27
N ARG A 188 -2.23 49.10 12.20
CA ARG A 188 -1.69 50.47 12.27
C ARG A 188 -2.63 51.42 13.04
N LEU A 189 -3.94 51.31 12.82
CA LEU A 189 -4.97 52.09 13.54
C LEU A 189 -5.05 51.73 15.04
N THR A 190 -4.92 50.45 15.40
CA THR A 190 -5.00 49.99 16.80
C THR A 190 -3.66 49.99 17.54
N ARG A 191 -2.59 50.49 16.91
CA ARG A 191 -1.24 50.55 17.48
C ARG A 191 -1.13 51.45 18.73
N PRO A 192 -1.78 52.63 18.83
CA PRO A 192 -1.74 53.47 20.04
C PRO A 192 -2.43 52.80 21.23
N LEU A 193 -3.59 52.16 20.99
CA LEU A 193 -4.40 51.50 22.04
C LEU A 193 -3.68 50.34 22.72
N ARG A 194 -2.71 49.71 22.03
CA ARG A 194 -1.94 48.58 22.57
C ARG A 194 -0.62 48.98 23.25
N ALA A 195 -0.24 50.25 23.21
CA ALA A 195 0.89 50.77 24.00
C ALA A 195 0.57 50.92 25.51
N VAL A 196 -0.70 50.80 25.90
CA VAL A 196 -1.18 50.93 27.29
C VAL A 196 -1.38 49.55 27.96
N GLY A 197 -1.33 48.45 27.20
CA GLY A 197 -1.69 47.10 27.66
C GLY A 197 -0.55 46.21 28.17
N SER A 198 0.68 46.72 28.31
CA SER A 198 1.87 45.90 28.60
C SER A 198 2.58 46.24 29.92
N ILE A 199 1.90 46.01 31.04
CA ILE A 199 2.50 45.94 32.39
C ILE A 199 2.05 44.61 33.00
N GLY A 200 2.96 43.67 33.28
CA GLY A 200 2.57 42.46 34.03
C GLY A 200 3.28 41.12 33.80
N SER A 201 4.50 41.03 33.26
CA SER A 201 5.43 39.92 33.62
C SER A 201 6.82 40.05 32.99
N GLY A 202 7.86 39.98 33.84
CA GLY A 202 9.23 39.61 33.45
C GLY A 202 9.53 38.15 33.85
N TRP A 203 10.76 37.63 33.77
CA TRP A 203 12.01 38.30 33.35
C TRP A 203 13.11 37.25 33.03
N TRP A 204 13.69 37.34 31.83
CA TRP A 204 15.07 36.94 31.45
C TRP A 204 15.62 35.48 31.44
N ARG A 205 16.54 35.32 30.47
CA ARG A 205 17.33 34.18 30.01
C ARG A 205 18.29 33.57 31.05
N ARG A 206 18.74 32.33 30.80
CA ARG A 206 20.19 32.00 30.81
C ARG A 206 20.56 30.75 29.99
N VAL A 207 21.87 30.60 29.71
CA VAL A 207 22.50 29.50 28.96
C VAL A 207 23.66 28.93 29.79
N SER A 208 23.93 27.63 29.66
CA SER A 208 25.11 26.86 30.14
C SER A 208 25.33 26.67 31.66
N GLY A 209 25.73 25.46 32.08
CA GLY A 209 26.41 25.21 33.37
C GLY A 209 26.08 23.93 34.15
N PHE A 210 26.87 22.86 33.96
CA PHE A 210 27.26 21.77 34.90
C PHE A 210 26.36 21.28 36.09
N VAL A 211 25.99 20.00 35.98
CA VAL A 211 26.01 18.88 36.98
C VAL A 211 26.92 19.09 38.24
N PRO A 212 26.65 18.54 39.47
CA PRO A 212 25.67 17.53 39.95
C PRO A 212 24.76 18.11 41.11
N MET A 213 24.20 17.45 42.15
CA MET A 213 24.18 16.06 42.71
C MET A 213 22.97 15.86 43.67
N GLY A 214 22.60 14.60 44.02
CA GLY A 214 21.73 14.30 45.19
C GLY A 214 20.99 12.94 45.16
N ARG A 215 21.33 12.03 46.08
CA ARG A 215 20.73 10.68 46.39
C ARG A 215 21.02 10.38 47.89
N PRO A 216 20.62 9.25 48.54
CA PRO A 216 20.07 7.96 48.08
C PRO A 216 18.63 7.75 48.64
N GLU A 217 17.96 6.59 48.80
CA GLU A 217 18.25 5.12 48.74
C GLU A 217 17.31 4.44 47.69
N SER A 218 16.95 3.15 47.64
CA SER A 218 17.27 1.92 48.44
C SER A 218 17.37 0.67 47.54
N ASN A 219 16.93 -0.53 47.98
CA ASN A 219 17.10 -1.83 47.30
C ASN A 219 15.94 -2.82 47.56
N ASP A 220 15.77 -3.77 46.63
CA ASP A 220 15.01 -5.03 46.76
C ASP A 220 15.71 -6.11 47.61
N VAL A 221 15.03 -7.26 47.83
CA VAL A 221 15.39 -8.60 47.28
C VAL A 221 14.61 -9.73 48.00
N GLY A 222 14.06 -10.70 47.25
CA GLY A 222 13.51 -11.96 47.81
C GLY A 222 13.17 -13.03 46.74
N LEU A 223 13.69 -14.26 46.91
CA LEU A 223 13.55 -15.47 46.06
C LEU A 223 13.07 -16.65 46.94
N PRO A 224 12.46 -17.77 46.44
CA PRO A 224 13.24 -18.90 45.85
C PRO A 224 12.53 -19.87 44.85
N LEU A 225 13.25 -20.97 44.54
CA LEU A 225 13.15 -22.08 43.56
C LEU A 225 12.36 -23.34 44.09
N PRO A 226 12.47 -24.60 43.54
CA PRO A 226 12.41 -25.20 42.16
C PRO A 226 11.53 -26.50 42.04
N HIS A 227 11.42 -27.16 40.86
CA HIS A 227 11.79 -28.61 40.62
C HIS A 227 11.47 -29.26 39.24
N ASN A 228 11.98 -30.49 39.03
CA ASN A 228 12.34 -31.28 37.81
C ASN A 228 11.24 -32.17 37.14
N GLY A 229 11.54 -32.72 35.93
CA GLY A 229 11.00 -33.97 35.31
C GLY A 229 10.72 -33.85 33.79
N GLN A 230 11.40 -34.52 32.82
CA GLN A 230 11.33 -35.94 32.34
C GLN A 230 9.90 -36.41 31.90
N THR A 231 9.65 -37.15 30.80
CA THR A 231 10.43 -38.23 30.12
C THR A 231 10.03 -38.47 28.62
N THR A 232 10.59 -39.53 27.98
CA THR A 232 10.39 -40.16 26.63
C THR A 232 8.95 -40.61 26.26
N GLY A 233 8.55 -41.08 25.06
CA GLY A 233 9.19 -41.33 23.73
C GLY A 233 8.59 -42.56 22.97
N GLN A 234 8.85 -42.73 21.64
CA GLN A 234 8.52 -43.90 20.74
C GLN A 234 7.01 -44.16 20.39
N THR A 235 6.53 -44.90 19.34
CA THR A 235 6.99 -45.40 17.99
C THR A 235 5.80 -45.99 17.17
N THR A 236 5.86 -46.02 15.80
CA THR A 236 5.14 -46.91 14.81
C THR A 236 3.59 -46.92 14.74
N GLY A 237 2.89 -47.24 13.63
CA GLY A 237 3.28 -47.46 12.21
C GLY A 237 2.23 -48.22 11.32
N LEU A 238 2.30 -48.04 9.98
CA LEU A 238 1.79 -48.89 8.85
C LEU A 238 0.26 -49.07 8.51
N THR A 239 -0.04 -48.96 7.19
CA THR A 239 -1.16 -49.56 6.38
C THR A 239 -2.64 -49.22 6.70
N GLY A 240 -3.60 -49.22 5.76
CA GLY A 240 -3.56 -49.36 4.28
C GLY A 240 -4.96 -49.43 3.62
N ASP A 241 -5.05 -48.98 2.35
CA ASP A 241 -6.07 -49.19 1.27
C ASP A 241 -7.61 -49.13 1.47
N ALA A 242 -8.20 -48.23 0.64
CA ALA A 242 -9.39 -48.42 -0.23
C ALA A 242 -10.86 -48.23 0.26
N ALA A 243 -11.71 -48.02 -0.76
CA ALA A 243 -13.20 -47.92 -0.81
C ALA A 243 -13.89 -46.55 -0.56
N THR A 244 -15.02 -46.37 -1.26
CA THR A 244 -15.88 -45.18 -1.41
C THR A 244 -17.36 -45.63 -1.40
N PRO A 245 -18.38 -44.74 -1.48
CA PRO A 245 -18.56 -43.44 -0.82
C PRO A 245 -19.98 -43.28 -0.20
N GLU A 246 -20.10 -42.94 1.09
CA GLU A 246 -21.40 -42.54 1.69
C GLU A 246 -21.25 -41.24 2.51
N GLY A 247 -22.33 -40.45 2.56
CA GLY A 247 -22.31 -39.05 3.03
C GLY A 247 -22.38 -38.88 4.55
N PRO A 248 -21.89 -37.75 5.10
CA PRO A 248 -21.83 -37.53 6.55
C PRO A 248 -23.17 -37.04 7.13
N THR A 249 -23.87 -37.93 7.82
CA THR A 249 -24.87 -37.56 8.84
C THR A 249 -24.19 -36.78 9.98
N VAL A 250 -24.87 -35.76 10.52
CA VAL A 250 -24.36 -34.93 11.63
C VAL A 250 -24.17 -35.76 12.91
N ILE A 251 -22.96 -35.73 13.48
CA ILE A 251 -22.67 -36.19 14.84
C ILE A 251 -21.76 -35.16 15.54
N ASN A 252 -22.19 -34.70 16.72
CA ASN A 252 -21.39 -33.82 17.58
C ASN A 252 -20.27 -34.61 18.29
N GLY A 253 -19.04 -34.10 18.24
CA GLY A 253 -17.89 -34.65 18.97
C GLY A 253 -16.88 -33.56 19.34
N GLY A 254 -16.71 -33.28 20.63
CA GLY A 254 -15.84 -32.21 21.11
C GLY A 254 -14.36 -32.59 21.13
N GLY A 255 -13.51 -31.79 20.49
CA GLY A 255 -12.05 -31.85 20.53
C GLY A 255 -11.46 -30.45 20.30
N PRO A 256 -10.28 -30.12 20.86
CA PRO A 256 -9.88 -28.72 21.02
C PRO A 256 -9.32 -28.09 19.73
N ALA A 257 -10.10 -27.19 19.12
CA ALA A 257 -9.60 -26.25 18.13
C ALA A 257 -8.68 -25.20 18.79
N ARG A 258 -7.36 -25.30 18.57
CA ARG A 258 -6.35 -24.36 19.10
C ARG A 258 -5.18 -24.14 18.12
N SER A 259 -5.45 -23.47 16.99
CA SER A 259 -4.39 -22.93 16.10
C SER A 259 -4.91 -22.02 14.95
N PHE A 260 -5.96 -21.21 15.15
CA PHE A 260 -6.49 -20.33 14.09
C PHE A 260 -6.69 -18.85 14.46
N GLU A 261 -6.26 -18.41 15.65
CA GLU A 261 -6.44 -17.01 16.11
C GLU A 261 -5.40 -16.02 15.52
N VAL A 262 -4.25 -16.49 15.05
CA VAL A 262 -3.07 -15.65 14.75
C VAL A 262 -3.14 -14.91 13.38
N ALA A 263 -4.15 -15.19 12.55
CA ALA A 263 -4.23 -14.68 11.18
C ALA A 263 -4.82 -13.25 11.03
N TRP A 264 -5.55 -12.76 12.05
CA TRP A 264 -6.26 -11.47 11.97
C TRP A 264 -5.71 -10.38 12.91
N GLU A 265 -5.13 -10.72 14.05
CA GLU A 265 -4.59 -9.73 15.01
C GLU A 265 -3.29 -9.05 14.52
N ALA A 266 -2.55 -9.71 13.61
CA ALA A 266 -1.20 -9.32 13.20
C ALA A 266 -1.10 -8.13 12.20
N VAL A 267 -2.18 -7.35 12.00
CA VAL A 267 -2.19 -6.16 11.12
C VAL A 267 -2.67 -4.89 11.84
N PHE A 268 -2.75 -4.90 13.17
CA PHE A 268 -2.79 -3.66 13.96
C PHE A 268 -1.36 -3.10 14.14
N ASP A 269 -0.78 -2.64 13.03
CA ASP A 269 0.34 -1.70 13.06
C ASP A 269 -0.12 -0.37 13.68
N ASP A 270 0.81 0.46 14.16
CA ASP A 270 0.48 1.74 14.82
C ASP A 270 -0.32 2.67 13.89
N GLU A 271 -0.11 2.53 12.57
CA GLU A 271 -0.91 3.18 11.51
C GLU A 271 -2.42 2.90 11.61
N GLY A 272 -2.84 1.68 11.96
CA GLY A 272 -4.27 1.34 12.06
C GLY A 272 -4.95 2.08 13.20
N THR A 273 -4.31 2.10 14.37
CA THR A 273 -4.79 2.85 15.54
C THR A 273 -4.69 4.36 15.33
N ARG A 274 -3.71 4.82 14.53
CA ARG A 274 -3.56 6.22 14.13
C ARG A 274 -4.68 6.65 13.16
N ARG A 275 -4.93 5.92 12.07
CA ARG A 275 -6.02 6.21 11.12
C ARG A 275 -7.39 6.24 11.79
N HIS A 276 -7.65 5.36 12.77
CA HIS A 276 -8.86 5.45 13.59
C HIS A 276 -8.93 6.75 14.40
N ARG A 277 -7.85 7.18 15.06
CA ARG A 277 -7.80 8.44 15.83
C ARG A 277 -7.97 9.66 14.92
N ASP A 278 -7.26 9.68 13.80
CA ASP A 278 -7.34 10.73 12.78
C ASP A 278 -8.77 10.82 12.20
N TYR A 279 -9.48 9.70 12.04
CA TYR A 279 -10.88 9.69 11.60
C TYR A 279 -11.84 10.29 12.63
N GLN A 280 -11.69 9.99 13.93
CA GLN A 280 -12.55 10.65 14.95
C GLN A 280 -12.34 12.17 14.96
N VAL A 281 -11.10 12.63 14.80
CA VAL A 281 -10.75 14.06 14.73
C VAL A 281 -11.30 14.72 13.46
N TRP A 282 -11.41 13.98 12.36
CA TRP A 282 -12.03 14.43 11.12
C TRP A 282 -13.56 14.49 11.22
N LEU A 283 -14.19 13.44 11.79
CA LEU A 283 -15.64 13.38 12.02
C LEU A 283 -16.13 14.56 12.85
N ALA A 284 -15.53 14.80 14.01
CA ALA A 284 -15.90 15.88 14.93
C ALA A 284 -15.65 17.31 14.38
N LYS A 285 -15.10 17.44 13.16
CA LYS A 285 -14.90 18.71 12.46
C LYS A 285 -15.72 18.85 11.18
N TYR A 286 -15.96 17.75 10.47
CA TYR A 286 -16.48 17.76 9.10
C TYR A 286 -17.60 16.75 8.83
N GLY A 287 -17.67 15.65 9.59
CA GLY A 287 -18.59 14.52 9.40
C GLY A 287 -19.76 14.45 10.39
N GLU A 288 -19.98 15.52 11.16
CA GLU A 288 -21.14 15.75 12.02
C GLU A 288 -21.95 16.95 11.49
N LEU A 289 -23.28 16.89 11.61
CA LEU A 289 -24.19 17.98 11.23
C LEU A 289 -24.55 18.82 12.45
N GLY A 290 -24.13 20.08 12.47
CA GLY A 290 -24.63 21.04 13.46
C GLY A 290 -26.08 21.45 13.17
N GLU A 291 -26.77 22.04 14.16
CA GLU A 291 -28.17 22.50 13.98
C GLU A 291 -28.39 23.39 12.75
N ALA A 292 -27.39 24.21 12.40
CA ALA A 292 -27.45 25.11 11.25
C ALA A 292 -27.35 24.38 9.91
N ASP A 293 -26.72 23.19 9.87
CA ASP A 293 -26.78 22.31 8.71
C ASP A 293 -28.13 21.59 8.67
N LEU A 294 -28.61 21.06 9.81
CA LEU A 294 -29.92 20.39 9.90
C LEU A 294 -31.08 21.32 9.46
N ARG A 295 -31.12 22.58 9.92
CA ARG A 295 -32.11 23.57 9.49
C ARG A 295 -32.07 23.81 7.98
N ARG A 296 -30.89 24.05 7.42
CA ARG A 296 -30.72 24.27 5.96
C ARG A 296 -31.10 23.04 5.13
N ILE A 297 -30.80 21.83 5.62
CA ILE A 297 -31.20 20.58 4.98
C ILE A 297 -32.73 20.47 4.94
N THR A 298 -33.44 20.73 6.03
CA THR A 298 -34.91 20.78 6.06
C THR A 298 -35.46 21.87 5.14
N GLU A 299 -34.90 23.08 5.19
CA GLU A 299 -35.29 24.23 4.35
C GLU A 299 -35.01 23.99 2.86
N HIS A 300 -34.02 23.15 2.50
CA HIS A 300 -33.73 22.79 1.11
C HIS A 300 -34.56 21.59 0.65
N ALA A 301 -34.74 20.56 1.48
CA ALA A 301 -35.61 19.42 1.20
C ALA A 301 -37.05 19.87 0.85
N ALA A 302 -37.59 20.84 1.60
CA ALA A 302 -38.89 21.44 1.35
C ALA A 302 -38.97 22.35 0.09
N ARG A 303 -37.84 22.59 -0.59
CA ARG A 303 -37.73 23.39 -1.82
C ARG A 303 -37.27 22.59 -3.05
N LEU A 304 -36.97 21.29 -2.92
CA LEU A 304 -36.66 20.43 -4.06
C LEU A 304 -37.89 20.36 -4.99
N GLU A 305 -37.71 20.70 -6.27
CA GLU A 305 -38.78 20.66 -7.27
C GLU A 305 -39.20 19.22 -7.60
N TYR A 306 -38.24 18.30 -7.58
CA TYR A 306 -38.45 16.87 -7.78
C TYR A 306 -38.38 16.13 -6.44
N GLN A 307 -39.46 15.46 -6.07
CA GLN A 307 -39.60 14.74 -4.80
C GLN A 307 -39.86 13.24 -5.03
N PRO A 308 -38.85 12.46 -5.47
CA PRO A 308 -39.01 11.02 -5.69
C PRO A 308 -39.29 10.27 -4.38
N LEU A 309 -40.27 9.36 -4.43
CA LEU A 309 -40.46 8.36 -3.38
C LEU A 309 -39.32 7.33 -3.47
N ILE A 310 -38.59 7.13 -2.36
CA ILE A 310 -37.51 6.15 -2.24
C ILE A 310 -37.98 4.97 -1.38
N SER A 311 -38.07 3.78 -1.96
CA SER A 311 -38.37 2.54 -1.23
C SER A 311 -37.08 1.95 -0.66
N ILE A 312 -36.97 1.84 0.66
CA ILE A 312 -35.84 1.19 1.33
C ILE A 312 -36.18 -0.30 1.48
N VAL A 313 -35.43 -1.16 0.82
CA VAL A 313 -35.59 -2.63 0.86
C VAL A 313 -34.69 -3.21 1.95
N MET A 314 -35.32 -3.89 2.92
CA MET A 314 -34.68 -4.44 4.12
C MET A 314 -35.08 -5.91 4.34
N PRO A 315 -34.25 -6.88 3.92
CA PRO A 315 -34.42 -8.29 4.26
C PRO A 315 -33.96 -8.54 5.72
N THR A 316 -34.77 -9.27 6.51
CA THR A 316 -34.50 -9.51 7.93
C THR A 316 -34.63 -11.00 8.28
N TYR A 317 -33.69 -11.53 9.06
CA TYR A 317 -33.69 -12.94 9.50
C TYR A 317 -32.85 -13.12 10.76
N ARG A 318 -33.45 -13.61 11.86
CA ARG A 318 -32.76 -13.88 13.15
C ARG A 318 -31.91 -12.69 13.64
N SER A 319 -32.36 -11.50 13.30
CA SER A 319 -31.72 -10.22 13.63
C SER A 319 -31.71 -10.03 15.14
N ARG A 320 -30.80 -9.18 15.65
CA ARG A 320 -30.85 -8.83 17.07
C ARG A 320 -31.88 -7.73 17.32
N PRO A 321 -32.79 -7.86 18.31
CA PRO A 321 -33.81 -6.86 18.63
C PRO A 321 -33.28 -5.42 18.71
N GLU A 322 -32.11 -5.21 19.34
CA GLU A 322 -31.52 -3.89 19.50
C GLU A 322 -31.03 -3.27 18.19
N PHE A 323 -30.53 -4.08 17.24
CA PHE A 323 -30.05 -3.56 15.96
C PHE A 323 -31.17 -3.37 14.94
N LEU A 324 -32.16 -4.26 14.92
CA LEU A 324 -33.35 -4.09 14.09
C LEU A 324 -34.12 -2.80 14.45
N ARG A 325 -34.25 -2.51 15.75
CA ARG A 325 -34.81 -1.22 16.21
C ARG A 325 -33.96 -0.03 15.76
N ASN A 326 -32.64 -0.08 15.96
CA ASN A 326 -31.74 1.01 15.52
C ASN A 326 -31.79 1.25 14.00
N ALA A 327 -31.87 0.18 13.19
CA ALA A 327 -31.97 0.26 11.74
C ALA A 327 -33.26 0.97 11.32
N ILE A 328 -34.40 0.50 11.82
CA ILE A 328 -35.71 1.10 11.51
C ILE A 328 -35.82 2.53 12.05
N ASP A 329 -35.39 2.81 13.28
CA ASP A 329 -35.41 4.18 13.85
C ASP A 329 -34.52 5.14 13.03
N SER A 330 -33.44 4.68 12.39
CA SER A 330 -32.61 5.51 11.49
C SER A 330 -33.31 5.90 10.18
N VAL A 331 -34.28 5.11 9.73
CA VAL A 331 -35.19 5.45 8.63
C VAL A 331 -36.26 6.44 9.10
N PHE A 332 -36.84 6.23 10.29
CA PHE A 332 -37.77 7.19 10.90
C PHE A 332 -37.14 8.57 11.14
N ALA A 333 -35.83 8.63 11.38
CA ALA A 333 -35.09 9.86 11.59
C ALA A 333 -34.68 10.62 10.31
N GLN A 334 -35.07 10.16 9.11
CA GLN A 334 -34.73 10.85 7.85
C GLN A 334 -35.48 12.19 7.71
N ILE A 335 -34.73 13.27 7.45
CA ILE A 335 -35.26 14.64 7.26
C ILE A 335 -36.12 14.74 5.99
N TYR A 336 -35.77 13.97 4.95
CA TYR A 336 -36.55 13.88 3.72
C TYR A 336 -37.75 12.94 3.93
N PRO A 337 -39.00 13.39 3.73
CA PRO A 337 -40.17 12.62 4.17
C PRO A 337 -40.66 11.58 3.15
N HIS A 338 -40.25 11.64 1.89
CA HIS A 338 -40.74 10.77 0.81
C HIS A 338 -39.94 9.46 0.73
N TRP A 339 -40.01 8.68 1.81
CA TRP A 339 -39.52 7.30 1.86
C TRP A 339 -40.65 6.33 2.20
N GLU A 340 -40.45 5.05 1.88
CA GLU A 340 -41.20 3.92 2.42
C GLU A 340 -40.24 2.80 2.77
N LEU A 341 -40.52 2.05 3.84
CA LEU A 341 -39.65 0.99 4.34
C LEU A 341 -40.30 -0.37 4.06
N CYS A 342 -39.70 -1.14 3.16
CA CYS A 342 -40.19 -2.42 2.67
C CYS A 342 -39.38 -3.55 3.30
N ILE A 343 -39.98 -4.23 4.28
CA ILE A 343 -39.33 -5.26 5.10
C ILE A 343 -39.83 -6.64 4.71
N ALA A 344 -38.91 -7.60 4.54
CA ALA A 344 -39.24 -9.01 4.38
C ALA A 344 -38.60 -9.85 5.48
N ASP A 345 -39.42 -10.36 6.41
CA ASP A 345 -38.97 -11.33 7.40
C ASP A 345 -38.88 -12.72 6.79
N ASP A 346 -37.67 -13.28 6.75
CA ASP A 346 -37.35 -14.55 6.12
C ASP A 346 -37.61 -15.76 7.04
N ALA A 347 -38.79 -15.75 7.67
CA ALA A 347 -39.23 -16.67 8.70
C ALA A 347 -38.29 -16.70 9.93
N SER A 348 -38.11 -15.56 10.60
CA SER A 348 -37.43 -15.52 11.91
C SER A 348 -38.20 -16.34 12.94
N ASP A 349 -37.48 -17.14 13.73
CA ASP A 349 -38.04 -18.03 14.76
C ASP A 349 -38.16 -17.38 16.15
N ASP A 350 -37.61 -16.16 16.33
CA ASP A 350 -37.80 -15.33 17.52
C ASP A 350 -39.11 -14.50 17.45
N PRO A 351 -40.09 -14.72 18.35
CA PRO A 351 -41.31 -13.92 18.41
C PRO A 351 -41.10 -12.42 18.68
N GLU A 352 -39.98 -12.00 19.29
CA GLU A 352 -39.69 -10.58 19.51
C GLU A 352 -39.49 -9.84 18.18
N ILE A 353 -38.85 -10.47 17.19
CA ILE A 353 -38.66 -9.88 15.86
C ILE A 353 -39.99 -9.62 15.15
N ARG A 354 -40.93 -10.57 15.22
CA ARG A 354 -42.31 -10.36 14.76
C ARG A 354 -42.98 -9.20 15.51
N ALA A 355 -42.87 -9.17 16.84
CA ALA A 355 -43.49 -8.14 17.66
C ALA A 355 -42.94 -6.74 17.37
N ILE A 356 -41.63 -6.62 17.09
CA ILE A 356 -40.96 -5.39 16.65
C ILE A 356 -41.51 -4.94 15.31
N LEU A 357 -41.53 -5.81 14.30
CA LEU A 357 -42.01 -5.43 12.97
C LEU A 357 -43.49 -5.00 13.01
N GLU A 358 -44.33 -5.75 13.71
CA GLU A 358 -45.73 -5.36 13.92
C GLU A 358 -45.88 -4.06 14.74
N GLU A 359 -44.95 -3.72 15.64
CA GLU A 359 -44.92 -2.43 16.34
C GLU A 359 -44.68 -1.27 15.37
N TYR A 360 -43.65 -1.36 14.53
CA TYR A 360 -43.33 -0.30 13.56
C TYR A 360 -44.36 -0.17 12.44
N GLY A 361 -44.89 -1.29 11.93
CA GLY A 361 -45.99 -1.30 10.97
C GLY A 361 -47.30 -0.73 11.52
N ARG A 362 -47.46 -0.66 12.85
CA ARG A 362 -48.58 0.04 13.53
C ARG A 362 -48.27 1.50 13.91
N ARG A 363 -47.03 1.97 13.69
CA ARG A 363 -46.59 3.35 13.99
C ARG A 363 -46.63 4.27 12.77
N ASP A 364 -46.45 3.75 11.55
CA ASP A 364 -46.40 4.55 10.31
C ASP A 364 -46.78 3.70 9.09
N ASP A 365 -47.78 4.12 8.31
CA ASP A 365 -48.27 3.40 7.12
C ASP A 365 -47.23 3.28 5.99
N ARG A 366 -46.11 4.03 6.09
CA ARG A 366 -44.95 3.90 5.19
C ARG A 366 -44.10 2.66 5.47
N VAL A 367 -44.33 1.94 6.57
CA VAL A 367 -43.64 0.69 6.91
C VAL A 367 -44.47 -0.50 6.41
N ARG A 368 -44.02 -1.13 5.32
CA ARG A 368 -44.66 -2.29 4.69
C ARG A 368 -43.88 -3.54 5.04
N ILE A 369 -44.56 -4.57 5.54
CA ILE A 369 -43.92 -5.80 6.02
C ILE A 369 -44.56 -7.01 5.36
N VAL A 370 -43.74 -7.93 4.84
CA VAL A 370 -44.14 -9.28 4.47
C VAL A 370 -43.43 -10.30 5.37
N PHE A 371 -44.18 -11.27 5.88
CA PHE A 371 -43.66 -12.39 6.64
C PHE A 371 -43.63 -13.62 5.73
N ARG A 372 -42.43 -14.12 5.40
CA ARG A 372 -42.29 -15.34 4.58
C ARG A 372 -42.66 -16.57 5.43
N PRO A 373 -43.35 -17.58 4.86
CA PRO A 373 -43.72 -18.80 5.59
C PRO A 373 -42.55 -19.78 5.78
N THR A 374 -41.46 -19.57 5.04
CA THR A 374 -40.27 -20.42 4.99
C THR A 374 -39.05 -19.55 4.71
N ASN A 375 -37.92 -19.83 5.37
CA ASN A 375 -36.65 -19.20 5.01
C ASN A 375 -36.27 -19.57 3.58
N GLY A 376 -35.91 -18.57 2.78
CA GLY A 376 -35.43 -18.73 1.40
C GLY A 376 -34.21 -17.87 1.09
N HIS A 377 -33.45 -17.50 2.12
CA HIS A 377 -32.22 -16.74 2.07
C HIS A 377 -32.34 -15.31 1.52
N ILE A 378 -31.22 -14.58 1.59
CA ILE A 378 -31.11 -13.14 1.34
C ILE A 378 -31.69 -12.73 -0.02
N SER A 379 -31.44 -13.46 -1.10
CA SER A 379 -31.91 -13.12 -2.45
C SER A 379 -33.43 -13.09 -2.57
N ALA A 380 -34.11 -14.14 -2.09
CA ALA A 380 -35.58 -14.21 -2.18
C ALA A 380 -36.28 -13.39 -1.08
N ALA A 381 -35.61 -13.11 0.05
CA ALA A 381 -36.07 -12.13 1.02
C ALA A 381 -36.04 -10.70 0.43
N SER A 382 -34.93 -10.30 -0.18
CA SER A 382 -34.81 -9.00 -0.86
C SER A 382 -35.81 -8.85 -2.01
N ASN A 383 -36.10 -9.91 -2.78
CA ASN A 383 -37.17 -9.90 -3.77
C ASN A 383 -38.56 -9.70 -3.12
N SER A 384 -38.85 -10.41 -2.03
CA SER A 384 -40.12 -10.27 -1.30
C SER A 384 -40.33 -8.84 -0.77
N ALA A 385 -39.26 -8.13 -0.43
CA ALA A 385 -39.30 -6.71 -0.06
C ALA A 385 -39.38 -5.77 -1.29
N LEU A 386 -38.68 -6.08 -2.40
CA LEU A 386 -38.76 -5.34 -3.66
C LEU A 386 -40.17 -5.39 -4.31
N ASP A 387 -40.92 -6.46 -4.07
CA ASP A 387 -42.32 -6.57 -4.49
C ASP A 387 -43.24 -5.58 -3.75
N LEU A 388 -42.91 -5.20 -2.51
CA LEU A 388 -43.62 -4.16 -1.75
C LEU A 388 -43.28 -2.73 -2.22
N ALA A 389 -42.18 -2.55 -2.97
CA ALA A 389 -41.65 -1.24 -3.36
C ALA A 389 -42.48 -0.58 -4.49
N THR A 390 -42.93 0.64 -4.23
CA THR A 390 -43.71 1.51 -5.14
C THR A 390 -43.03 2.84 -5.47
N GLY A 391 -41.91 3.16 -4.84
CA GLY A 391 -41.08 4.32 -5.16
C GLY A 391 -40.43 4.24 -6.53
N GLU A 392 -40.08 5.40 -7.10
CA GLU A 392 -39.36 5.47 -8.37
C GLU A 392 -37.92 4.95 -8.24
N PHE A 393 -37.36 5.06 -7.04
CA PHE A 393 -36.05 4.53 -6.66
C PHE A 393 -36.16 3.55 -5.50
N THR A 394 -35.31 2.52 -5.52
CA THR A 394 -35.15 1.53 -4.47
C THR A 394 -33.75 1.65 -3.88
N ALA A 395 -33.66 1.92 -2.58
CA ALA A 395 -32.45 1.90 -1.80
C ALA A 395 -32.29 0.54 -1.10
N LEU A 396 -31.07 0.02 -1.02
CA LEU A 396 -30.76 -1.22 -0.30
C LEU A 396 -30.18 -0.92 1.08
N MET A 397 -30.64 -1.63 2.12
CA MET A 397 -30.19 -1.47 3.50
C MET A 397 -30.32 -2.78 4.28
N ASP A 398 -29.23 -3.22 4.92
CA ASP A 398 -29.25 -4.38 5.80
C ASP A 398 -29.90 -4.06 7.16
N HIS A 399 -30.47 -5.08 7.80
CA HIS A 399 -31.38 -4.95 8.94
C HIS A 399 -30.71 -4.66 10.29
N ASP A 400 -29.38 -4.68 10.39
CA ASP A 400 -28.63 -4.26 11.59
C ASP A 400 -27.82 -2.97 11.37
N ASP A 401 -27.79 -2.44 10.16
CA ASP A 401 -27.05 -1.23 9.76
C ASP A 401 -27.83 0.06 10.01
N VAL A 402 -27.15 1.21 9.85
CA VAL A 402 -27.72 2.53 10.16
C VAL A 402 -27.41 3.52 9.04
N ILE A 403 -28.41 4.30 8.63
CA ILE A 403 -28.25 5.44 7.73
C ILE A 403 -28.32 6.77 8.52
N PRO A 404 -27.46 7.77 8.25
CA PRO A 404 -27.54 9.06 8.92
C PRO A 404 -28.77 9.84 8.45
N VAL A 405 -29.30 10.72 9.31
CA VAL A 405 -30.59 11.47 9.16
C VAL A 405 -30.79 12.28 7.87
N HIS A 406 -29.76 12.41 7.03
CA HIS A 406 -29.76 13.19 5.80
C HIS A 406 -29.53 12.33 4.54
N ALA A 407 -29.42 11.01 4.66
CA ALA A 407 -29.12 10.11 3.54
C ALA A 407 -30.16 10.20 2.42
N MET A 408 -31.45 10.08 2.76
CA MET A 408 -32.54 10.18 1.76
C MET A 408 -32.64 11.59 1.15
N TYR A 409 -32.31 12.63 1.92
CA TYR A 409 -32.22 14.00 1.39
C TYR A 409 -31.07 14.15 0.39
N MET A 410 -29.89 13.58 0.67
CA MET A 410 -28.74 13.67 -0.23
C MET A 410 -29.01 12.94 -1.55
N VAL A 411 -29.65 11.76 -1.49
CA VAL A 411 -30.12 11.04 -2.68
C VAL A 411 -31.12 11.89 -3.47
N ALA A 412 -32.13 12.47 -2.82
CA ALA A 412 -33.09 13.35 -3.49
C ALA A 412 -32.44 14.60 -4.10
N ALA A 413 -31.46 15.21 -3.44
CA ALA A 413 -30.73 16.37 -3.94
C ALA A 413 -29.87 16.03 -5.18
N GLU A 414 -29.16 14.90 -5.15
CA GLU A 414 -28.40 14.39 -6.31
C GLU A 414 -29.33 14.08 -7.49
N LEU A 415 -30.52 13.53 -7.22
CA LEU A 415 -31.57 13.29 -8.22
C LEU A 415 -32.24 14.57 -8.76
N ASN A 416 -32.18 15.70 -8.05
CA ASN A 416 -32.59 17.00 -8.60
C ASN A 416 -31.52 17.57 -9.54
N ALA A 417 -30.23 17.38 -9.22
CA ALA A 417 -29.13 17.76 -10.12
C ALA A 417 -29.01 16.83 -11.34
N HIS A 418 -29.32 15.55 -11.17
CA HIS A 418 -29.17 14.49 -12.17
C HIS A 418 -30.44 13.62 -12.27
N PRO A 419 -31.58 14.16 -12.76
CA PRO A 419 -32.86 13.44 -12.83
C PRO A 419 -32.86 12.26 -13.80
N ASN A 420 -31.85 12.18 -14.67
CA ASN A 420 -31.58 11.07 -15.57
C ASN A 420 -30.78 9.92 -14.93
N ALA A 421 -30.38 10.00 -13.66
CA ALA A 421 -29.62 8.94 -12.99
C ALA A 421 -30.44 7.64 -12.86
N ASP A 422 -29.74 6.50 -12.91
CA ASP A 422 -30.28 5.16 -12.69
C ASP A 422 -29.68 4.46 -11.48
N ILE A 423 -28.46 4.84 -11.11
CA ILE A 423 -27.75 4.36 -9.91
C ILE A 423 -27.22 5.60 -9.17
N VAL A 424 -27.44 5.65 -7.86
CA VAL A 424 -26.79 6.58 -6.93
C VAL A 424 -26.13 5.75 -5.83
N TYR A 425 -24.85 6.00 -5.53
CA TYR A 425 -24.14 5.35 -4.43
C TYR A 425 -23.38 6.37 -3.57
N SER A 426 -23.08 6.01 -2.32
CA SER A 426 -22.39 6.88 -1.35
C SER A 426 -21.06 6.32 -0.88
N ASP A 427 -20.26 7.15 -0.20
CA ASP A 427 -19.24 6.65 0.72
C ASP A 427 -19.90 5.89 1.91
N GLU A 428 -19.10 5.06 2.57
CA GLU A 428 -19.51 4.15 3.65
C GLU A 428 -18.44 4.15 4.76
N ASP A 429 -18.84 3.93 6.01
CA ASP A 429 -17.92 3.57 7.11
C ASP A 429 -18.48 2.41 7.94
N LYS A 430 -17.69 1.93 8.91
CA LYS A 430 -18.08 0.84 9.82
C LYS A 430 -18.52 1.39 11.17
N ILE A 431 -19.47 0.73 11.82
CA ILE A 431 -19.97 1.10 13.15
C ILE A 431 -19.90 -0.08 14.13
N ASP A 432 -19.36 0.15 15.32
CA ASP A 432 -19.22 -0.88 16.34
C ASP A 432 -20.50 -1.06 17.20
N LYS A 433 -20.46 -2.02 18.13
CA LYS A 433 -21.56 -2.29 19.08
C LYS A 433 -21.87 -1.13 20.05
N ALA A 434 -20.98 -0.14 20.15
CA ALA A 434 -21.13 1.06 20.98
C ALA A 434 -21.50 2.31 20.15
N GLY A 435 -21.80 2.16 18.86
CA GLY A 435 -22.16 3.26 17.96
C GLY A 435 -20.97 4.09 17.46
N ARG A 436 -19.72 3.66 17.70
CA ARG A 436 -18.52 4.40 17.28
C ARG A 436 -18.18 4.04 15.84
N ARG A 437 -17.96 5.06 15.00
CA ARG A 437 -17.65 4.88 13.57
C ARG A 437 -16.13 4.76 13.31
N HIS A 438 -15.72 3.89 12.39
CA HIS A 438 -14.32 3.64 12.02
C HIS A 438 -14.17 3.22 10.55
N GLU A 439 -12.93 3.19 10.04
CA GLU A 439 -12.58 2.67 8.71
C GLU A 439 -13.44 3.22 7.54
N PRO A 440 -13.39 4.54 7.25
CA PRO A 440 -14.11 5.12 6.13
C PRO A 440 -13.55 4.65 4.78
N HIS A 441 -14.46 4.26 3.89
CA HIS A 441 -14.19 4.01 2.49
C HIS A 441 -14.68 5.21 1.67
N PHE A 442 -13.77 6.15 1.45
CA PHE A 442 -13.92 7.32 0.58
C PHE A 442 -13.64 6.90 -0.87
N LYS A 443 -14.71 6.60 -1.60
CA LYS A 443 -14.74 6.02 -2.95
C LYS A 443 -14.43 7.08 -4.01
N PRO A 444 -13.87 6.71 -5.17
CA PRO A 444 -13.89 7.57 -6.35
C PRO A 444 -15.32 7.62 -6.94
N ASP A 445 -15.52 8.54 -7.90
CA ASP A 445 -16.64 8.47 -8.83
C ASP A 445 -16.54 7.21 -9.71
N TRP A 446 -17.56 6.97 -10.54
CA TRP A 446 -17.77 5.71 -11.24
C TRP A 446 -16.52 5.19 -11.98
N ASN A 447 -16.07 3.98 -11.60
CA ASN A 447 -14.80 3.41 -12.00
C ASN A 447 -14.96 1.92 -12.28
N PHE A 448 -15.25 1.57 -13.54
CA PHE A 448 -15.69 0.22 -13.90
C PHE A 448 -14.65 -0.87 -13.63
N GLU A 449 -13.35 -0.60 -13.83
CA GLU A 449 -12.31 -1.60 -13.52
C GLU A 449 -12.15 -1.83 -12.01
N LEU A 450 -12.25 -0.76 -11.20
CA LEU A 450 -12.25 -0.89 -9.74
C LEU A 450 -13.50 -1.64 -9.26
N PHE A 451 -14.68 -1.31 -9.81
CA PHE A 451 -15.94 -1.99 -9.55
C PHE A 451 -15.88 -3.49 -9.91
N CYS A 452 -15.23 -3.85 -11.02
CA CYS A 452 -15.02 -5.25 -11.38
C CYS A 452 -14.11 -5.99 -10.37
N ALA A 453 -13.14 -5.30 -9.77
CA ALA A 453 -12.24 -5.90 -8.78
C ALA A 453 -12.89 -6.02 -7.38
N MET A 454 -13.69 -5.03 -6.98
CA MET A 454 -14.44 -4.96 -5.73
C MET A 454 -15.75 -4.20 -5.93
N ASN A 455 -16.87 -4.65 -5.34
CA ASN A 455 -18.08 -3.84 -5.35
C ASN A 455 -17.81 -2.50 -4.65
N THR A 456 -18.02 -1.39 -5.38
CA THR A 456 -17.90 -0.02 -4.87
C THR A 456 -19.26 0.61 -4.60
N ILE A 457 -20.34 0.07 -5.17
CA ILE A 457 -21.70 0.59 -4.96
C ILE A 457 -22.18 0.18 -3.56
N ASN A 458 -22.11 -1.12 -3.24
CA ASN A 458 -22.48 -1.69 -1.93
C ASN A 458 -23.82 -1.14 -1.39
N HIS A 459 -23.84 -0.84 -0.10
CA HIS A 459 -24.85 -0.07 0.60
C HIS A 459 -24.23 1.29 0.99
N LEU A 460 -24.85 2.45 0.79
CA LEU A 460 -26.21 2.72 0.31
C LEU A 460 -26.27 2.78 -1.24
N GLY A 461 -26.48 1.63 -1.89
CA GLY A 461 -26.80 1.56 -3.32
C GLY A 461 -28.27 1.85 -3.55
N VAL A 462 -28.56 2.87 -4.36
CA VAL A 462 -29.90 3.28 -4.76
C VAL A 462 -30.04 3.11 -6.27
N TYR A 463 -31.11 2.45 -6.71
CA TYR A 463 -31.33 2.07 -8.10
C TYR A 463 -32.72 2.50 -8.55
N ARG A 464 -32.88 2.88 -9.82
CA ARG A 464 -34.20 3.14 -10.41
C ARG A 464 -35.05 1.85 -10.36
N THR A 465 -36.17 1.87 -9.62
CA THR A 465 -37.01 0.69 -9.34
C THR A 465 -37.50 0.00 -10.62
N ALA A 466 -37.78 0.78 -11.66
CA ALA A 466 -38.17 0.25 -12.97
C ALA A 466 -37.10 -0.68 -13.58
N LEU A 467 -35.80 -0.33 -13.46
CA LEU A 467 -34.72 -1.17 -13.96
C LEU A 467 -34.53 -2.43 -13.10
N LEU A 468 -34.66 -2.33 -11.77
CA LEU A 468 -34.62 -3.51 -10.89
C LEU A 468 -35.71 -4.53 -11.26
N LYS A 469 -36.92 -4.04 -11.54
CA LYS A 469 -38.05 -4.88 -11.95
C LYS A 469 -37.88 -5.41 -13.38
N GLU A 470 -37.24 -4.66 -14.28
CA GLU A 470 -36.90 -5.14 -15.63
C GLU A 470 -35.84 -6.26 -15.63
N ILE A 471 -34.81 -6.18 -14.78
CA ILE A 471 -33.76 -7.22 -14.67
C ILE A 471 -34.16 -8.42 -13.78
N GLY A 472 -35.41 -8.45 -13.29
CA GLY A 472 -35.94 -9.55 -12.47
C GLY A 472 -35.45 -9.60 -11.02
N GLY A 473 -35.05 -8.47 -10.43
CA GLY A 473 -34.63 -8.40 -9.03
C GLY A 473 -33.32 -9.15 -8.73
N PHE A 474 -33.21 -9.73 -7.55
CA PHE A 474 -32.06 -10.51 -7.07
C PHE A 474 -32.11 -11.94 -7.61
N ARG A 475 -30.95 -12.53 -7.96
CA ARG A 475 -30.86 -13.92 -8.42
C ARG A 475 -30.49 -14.86 -7.29
N GLU A 476 -31.27 -15.92 -7.10
CA GLU A 476 -30.91 -17.04 -6.21
C GLU A 476 -29.62 -17.72 -6.67
N GLY A 477 -28.85 -18.24 -5.72
CA GLY A 477 -27.54 -18.87 -5.91
C GLY A 477 -26.37 -17.90 -5.79
N TYR A 478 -26.61 -16.58 -5.79
CA TYR A 478 -25.61 -15.51 -5.69
C TYR A 478 -25.40 -14.98 -4.26
N GLU A 479 -25.89 -15.71 -3.26
CA GLU A 479 -25.83 -15.32 -1.85
C GLU A 479 -24.37 -15.05 -1.41
N GLY A 480 -24.20 -13.97 -0.64
CA GLY A 480 -22.88 -13.42 -0.30
C GLY A 480 -22.32 -12.44 -1.34
N SER A 481 -22.94 -12.27 -2.51
CA SER A 481 -22.64 -11.24 -3.51
C SER A 481 -23.86 -10.89 -4.39
N GLN A 482 -25.06 -11.04 -3.84
CA GLN A 482 -26.34 -10.81 -4.54
C GLN A 482 -26.56 -9.33 -4.90
N ASP A 483 -25.97 -8.43 -4.11
CA ASP A 483 -25.85 -6.98 -4.34
C ASP A 483 -24.95 -6.67 -5.55
N PHE A 484 -23.80 -7.34 -5.65
CA PHE A 484 -22.85 -7.17 -6.75
C PHE A 484 -23.39 -7.75 -8.06
N ASP A 485 -24.09 -8.89 -7.99
CA ASP A 485 -24.83 -9.45 -9.12
C ASP A 485 -25.94 -8.50 -9.63
N LEU A 486 -26.71 -7.90 -8.71
CA LEU A 486 -27.71 -6.89 -9.05
C LEU A 486 -27.05 -5.69 -9.73
N ALA A 487 -26.00 -5.13 -9.12
CA ALA A 487 -25.28 -3.97 -9.64
C ALA A 487 -24.69 -4.24 -11.02
N LEU A 488 -24.01 -5.37 -11.24
CA LEU A 488 -23.48 -5.78 -12.55
C LEU A 488 -24.57 -5.89 -13.62
N ARG A 489 -25.80 -6.31 -13.26
CA ARG A 489 -26.93 -6.39 -14.17
C ARG A 489 -27.59 -5.03 -14.45
N VAL A 490 -27.66 -4.11 -13.49
CA VAL A 490 -28.12 -2.73 -13.76
C VAL A 490 -27.11 -1.96 -14.60
N VAL A 491 -25.81 -2.08 -14.30
CA VAL A 491 -24.71 -1.46 -15.06
C VAL A 491 -24.74 -1.88 -16.53
N ALA A 492 -25.04 -3.14 -16.83
CA ALA A 492 -25.20 -3.64 -18.21
C ALA A 492 -26.44 -3.08 -18.95
N ARG A 493 -27.31 -2.31 -18.28
CA ARG A 493 -28.56 -1.74 -18.82
C ARG A 493 -28.61 -0.21 -18.80
N THR A 494 -27.56 0.47 -18.33
CA THR A 494 -27.46 1.94 -18.24
C THR A 494 -26.15 2.45 -18.84
N THR A 495 -25.83 3.74 -18.68
CA THR A 495 -24.59 4.38 -19.17
C THR A 495 -23.82 5.05 -18.03
N PRO A 496 -22.49 5.24 -18.14
CA PRO A 496 -21.66 5.82 -17.07
C PRO A 496 -22.17 7.16 -16.51
N GLU A 497 -22.75 8.01 -17.36
CA GLU A 497 -23.23 9.35 -17.01
C GLU A 497 -24.50 9.31 -16.14
N ARG A 498 -25.17 8.15 -16.10
CA ARG A 498 -26.38 7.88 -15.30
C ARG A 498 -26.05 7.19 -13.97
N ILE A 499 -24.76 6.95 -13.70
CA ILE A 499 -24.27 6.42 -12.43
C ILE A 499 -23.67 7.59 -11.64
N ARG A 500 -24.22 7.86 -10.46
CA ARG A 500 -23.89 9.02 -9.63
C ARG A 500 -23.28 8.60 -8.30
N HIS A 501 -22.31 9.39 -7.85
CA HIS A 501 -21.60 9.18 -6.60
C HIS A 501 -21.83 10.39 -5.69
N ILE A 502 -22.21 10.13 -4.43
CA ILE A 502 -22.31 11.14 -3.39
C ILE A 502 -21.13 10.95 -2.43
N PRO A 503 -20.12 11.85 -2.44
CA PRO A 503 -18.92 11.73 -1.60
C PRO A 503 -19.16 12.17 -0.15
N PHE A 504 -20.14 11.51 0.49
CA PHE A 504 -20.51 11.66 1.89
C PHE A 504 -20.78 10.26 2.45
N ILE A 505 -20.42 10.03 3.71
CA ILE A 505 -20.74 8.79 4.42
C ILE A 505 -22.24 8.75 4.68
N LEU A 506 -23.00 8.01 3.85
CA LEU A 506 -24.45 7.86 3.98
C LEU A 506 -24.86 6.44 4.41
N TYR A 507 -23.90 5.61 4.80
CA TYR A 507 -24.12 4.26 5.31
C TYR A 507 -23.11 3.90 6.41
N HIS A 508 -23.58 3.26 7.47
CA HIS A 508 -22.79 2.83 8.63
C HIS A 508 -22.93 1.32 8.83
N TRP A 509 -22.00 0.56 8.27
CA TRP A 509 -22.01 -0.90 8.25
C TRP A 509 -21.57 -1.50 9.59
N ARG A 510 -22.43 -2.26 10.25
CA ARG A 510 -22.18 -2.87 11.55
C ARG A 510 -21.22 -4.04 11.42
N VAL A 511 -20.13 -4.00 12.19
CA VAL A 511 -19.12 -5.05 12.18
C VAL A 511 -18.97 -5.71 13.55
N PHE A 512 -18.95 -7.03 13.55
CA PHE A 512 -18.72 -7.85 14.74
C PHE A 512 -17.30 -8.43 14.70
N HIS A 513 -16.41 -7.96 15.58
CA HIS A 513 -15.06 -8.50 15.75
C HIS A 513 -15.00 -9.91 16.38
N THR A 514 -16.16 -10.52 16.65
CA THR A 514 -16.31 -11.93 17.03
C THR A 514 -16.79 -12.70 15.80
N SER A 515 -16.11 -13.80 15.44
CA SER A 515 -16.56 -14.76 14.42
C SER A 515 -18.06 -15.02 14.50
N GLY A 516 -18.78 -14.97 13.37
CA GLY A 516 -20.23 -14.81 13.37
C GLY A 516 -20.77 -13.63 12.54
N SER A 517 -20.03 -13.14 11.53
CA SER A 517 -20.64 -12.34 10.46
C SER A 517 -20.78 -13.22 9.22
N TYR A 518 -21.90 -13.13 8.51
CA TYR A 518 -22.14 -13.94 7.31
C TYR A 518 -21.00 -13.77 6.27
N SER A 519 -20.47 -12.54 6.15
CA SER A 519 -19.32 -12.19 5.32
C SER A 519 -17.97 -12.81 5.73
N THR A 520 -17.80 -13.22 6.99
CA THR A 520 -16.58 -13.92 7.46
C THR A 520 -16.75 -15.43 7.44
N ASP A 521 -17.90 -15.94 7.86
CA ASP A 521 -18.17 -17.38 7.94
C ASP A 521 -18.39 -18.02 6.55
N PHE A 522 -18.95 -17.27 5.58
CA PHE A 522 -19.25 -17.73 4.21
C PHE A 522 -18.35 -17.08 3.12
N LEU A 523 -17.21 -16.50 3.51
CA LEU A 523 -16.33 -15.71 2.63
C LEU A 523 -15.95 -16.43 1.32
N THR A 524 -15.69 -17.74 1.36
CA THR A 524 -15.37 -18.52 0.14
C THR A 524 -16.55 -18.56 -0.84
N GLY A 525 -17.77 -18.81 -0.36
CA GLY A 525 -18.97 -18.85 -1.19
C GLY A 525 -19.33 -17.48 -1.77
N ALA A 526 -19.16 -16.42 -0.97
CA ALA A 526 -19.29 -15.03 -1.44
C ALA A 526 -18.33 -14.74 -2.62
N VAL A 527 -17.05 -15.10 -2.48
CA VAL A 527 -16.04 -14.93 -3.53
C VAL A 527 -16.36 -15.74 -4.79
N GLU A 528 -16.89 -16.95 -4.67
CA GLU A 528 -17.34 -17.76 -5.81
C GLU A 528 -18.57 -17.15 -6.50
N SER A 529 -19.57 -16.69 -5.74
CA SER A 529 -20.74 -15.96 -6.25
C SER A 529 -20.35 -14.67 -6.97
N SER A 530 -19.41 -13.89 -6.41
CA SER A 530 -18.86 -12.67 -7.01
C SER A 530 -18.22 -12.94 -8.39
N ARG A 531 -17.42 -14.01 -8.49
CA ARG A 531 -16.75 -14.39 -9.74
C ARG A 531 -17.72 -14.91 -10.79
N ARG A 532 -18.73 -15.66 -10.38
CA ARG A 532 -19.81 -16.12 -11.26
C ARG A 532 -20.65 -14.96 -11.79
N ALA A 533 -20.93 -13.94 -10.95
CA ALA A 533 -21.62 -12.73 -11.38
C ALA A 533 -20.84 -11.96 -12.46
N LEU A 534 -19.52 -11.79 -12.30
CA LEU A 534 -18.66 -11.21 -13.33
C LEU A 534 -18.63 -12.06 -14.62
N ALA A 535 -18.44 -13.37 -14.49
CA ALA A 535 -18.42 -14.28 -15.64
C ALA A 535 -19.75 -14.31 -16.40
N ASP A 536 -20.88 -14.07 -15.73
CA ASP A 536 -22.20 -13.88 -16.34
C ASP A 536 -22.33 -12.49 -17.01
N HIS A 537 -21.88 -11.42 -16.35
CA HIS A 537 -21.90 -10.06 -16.88
C HIS A 537 -21.14 -9.96 -18.20
N PHE A 538 -19.86 -10.37 -18.22
CA PHE A 538 -19.03 -10.29 -19.44
C PHE A 538 -19.57 -11.16 -20.57
N ARG A 539 -20.09 -12.37 -20.26
CA ARG A 539 -20.79 -13.22 -21.23
C ARG A 539 -22.06 -12.56 -21.78
N GLY A 540 -22.80 -11.83 -20.93
CA GLY A 540 -24.01 -11.11 -21.30
C GLY A 540 -23.77 -9.92 -22.24
N ILE A 541 -22.63 -9.22 -22.08
CA ILE A 541 -22.20 -8.14 -23.00
C ILE A 541 -21.34 -8.64 -24.17
N GLY A 542 -21.03 -9.94 -24.23
CA GLY A 542 -20.25 -10.56 -25.31
C GLY A 542 -18.73 -10.36 -25.23
N GLU A 543 -18.17 -9.86 -24.12
CA GLU A 543 -16.72 -9.73 -23.93
C GLU A 543 -16.13 -11.07 -23.45
N THR A 544 -15.06 -11.54 -24.10
CA THR A 544 -14.37 -12.78 -23.71
C THR A 544 -13.29 -12.46 -22.68
N VAL A 545 -13.45 -12.94 -21.45
CA VAL A 545 -12.54 -12.70 -20.32
C VAL A 545 -12.33 -13.96 -19.49
N GLU A 546 -11.22 -14.02 -18.76
CA GLU A 546 -10.99 -15.01 -17.70
C GLU A 546 -11.11 -14.31 -16.34
N ILE A 547 -11.94 -14.85 -15.44
CA ILE A 547 -12.11 -14.33 -14.07
C ILE A 547 -11.24 -15.13 -13.11
N THR A 548 -10.25 -14.46 -12.51
CA THR A 548 -9.21 -15.08 -11.66
C THR A 548 -9.15 -14.44 -10.27
N THR A 549 -8.41 -15.06 -9.35
CA THR A 549 -8.12 -14.49 -8.03
C THR A 549 -7.16 -13.31 -8.17
N GLY A 550 -7.61 -12.12 -7.74
CA GLY A 550 -6.77 -10.93 -7.58
C GLY A 550 -6.05 -10.93 -6.22
N TYR A 551 -5.87 -9.76 -5.62
CA TYR A 551 -5.30 -9.66 -4.28
C TYR A 551 -6.28 -10.18 -3.21
N ARG A 552 -5.84 -11.19 -2.43
CA ARG A 552 -6.65 -11.87 -1.40
C ARG A 552 -7.97 -12.46 -1.93
N HIS A 553 -9.06 -11.72 -1.76
CA HIS A 553 -10.44 -12.13 -2.08
C HIS A 553 -11.00 -11.39 -3.30
N TYR A 554 -10.36 -10.29 -3.72
CA TYR A 554 -10.79 -9.49 -4.86
C TYR A 554 -10.67 -10.25 -6.18
N ASN A 555 -11.37 -9.75 -7.18
CA ASN A 555 -11.42 -10.33 -8.51
C ASN A 555 -10.34 -9.73 -9.42
N ARG A 556 -9.87 -10.51 -10.39
CA ARG A 556 -9.08 -10.03 -11.52
C ARG A 556 -9.75 -10.46 -12.81
N VAL A 557 -10.12 -9.48 -13.64
CA VAL A 557 -10.59 -9.69 -15.02
C VAL A 557 -9.38 -9.71 -15.93
N VAL A 558 -8.99 -10.88 -16.43
CA VAL A 558 -7.93 -11.02 -17.43
C VAL A 558 -8.56 -11.00 -18.81
N ARG A 559 -8.07 -10.12 -19.70
CA ARG A 559 -8.56 -9.99 -21.08
C ARG A 559 -7.51 -10.52 -22.05
N PRO A 560 -7.90 -11.19 -23.15
CA PRO A 560 -6.95 -11.69 -24.14
C PRO A 560 -6.31 -10.53 -24.92
N VAL A 561 -5.05 -10.73 -25.33
CA VAL A 561 -4.42 -9.93 -26.40
C VAL A 561 -4.88 -10.51 -27.74
N PRO A 562 -5.14 -9.69 -28.78
CA PRO A 562 -5.49 -10.18 -30.12
C PRO A 562 -4.42 -11.10 -30.72
N ASP A 563 -4.85 -12.03 -31.57
CA ASP A 563 -4.01 -12.84 -32.45
C ASP A 563 -4.26 -12.44 -33.91
N PRO A 564 -3.25 -11.94 -34.67
CA PRO A 564 -1.87 -11.71 -34.25
C PRO A 564 -1.71 -10.56 -33.24
N GLU A 565 -0.67 -10.65 -32.40
CA GLU A 565 -0.28 -9.58 -31.47
C GLU A 565 -0.08 -8.25 -32.23
N PRO A 566 -0.67 -7.11 -31.80
CA PRO A 566 -0.39 -5.82 -32.42
C PRO A 566 1.07 -5.40 -32.19
N LEU A 567 1.67 -4.70 -33.17
CA LEU A 567 3.05 -4.24 -33.02
C LEU A 567 3.13 -3.11 -32.00
N VAL A 568 3.96 -3.29 -30.97
CA VAL A 568 4.28 -2.24 -29.99
C VAL A 568 5.60 -1.57 -30.35
N SER A 569 5.59 -0.25 -30.46
CA SER A 569 6.80 0.56 -30.61
C SER A 569 7.19 1.19 -29.27
N LEU A 570 8.25 0.66 -28.64
CA LEU A 570 8.80 1.19 -27.39
C LEU A 570 9.78 2.33 -27.71
N LEU A 571 9.44 3.54 -27.26
CA LEU A 571 10.14 4.79 -27.51
C LEU A 571 10.95 5.17 -26.26
N ILE A 572 12.27 5.25 -26.40
CA ILE A 572 13.20 5.47 -25.28
C ILE A 572 14.06 6.72 -25.53
N PRO A 573 13.64 7.90 -25.03
CA PRO A 573 14.50 9.08 -24.92
C PRO A 573 15.75 8.75 -24.09
N THR A 574 16.93 8.96 -24.67
CA THR A 574 18.20 8.75 -23.96
C THR A 574 19.21 9.83 -24.30
N ARG A 575 20.13 10.07 -23.37
CA ARG A 575 21.36 10.81 -23.60
C ARG A 575 22.41 10.30 -22.62
N ASP A 576 23.53 9.81 -23.15
CA ASP A 576 24.63 9.26 -22.35
C ASP A 576 24.13 8.14 -21.41
N ARG A 577 24.84 7.82 -20.33
CA ARG A 577 24.38 6.91 -19.25
C ARG A 577 23.93 5.54 -19.73
N VAL A 578 24.83 4.94 -20.51
CA VAL A 578 24.70 3.59 -21.08
C VAL A 578 24.53 2.48 -20.03
N ASP A 579 24.91 2.75 -18.77
CA ASP A 579 24.69 1.86 -17.63
C ASP A 579 23.19 1.63 -17.35
N LEU A 580 22.38 2.69 -17.44
CA LEU A 580 20.92 2.63 -17.26
C LEU A 580 20.24 2.05 -18.51
N LEU A 581 20.56 2.62 -19.67
CA LEU A 581 19.95 2.24 -20.95
C LEU A 581 20.13 0.75 -21.27
N ARG A 582 21.27 0.16 -20.88
CA ARG A 582 21.53 -1.27 -21.05
C ARG A 582 20.62 -2.13 -20.19
N GLY A 583 20.47 -1.80 -18.91
CA GLY A 583 19.54 -2.51 -18.01
C GLY A 583 18.10 -2.50 -18.54
N CYS A 584 17.70 -1.37 -19.12
CA CYS A 584 16.42 -1.21 -19.80
C CYS A 584 16.31 -2.07 -21.07
N VAL A 585 17.16 -1.83 -22.07
CA VAL A 585 17.07 -2.48 -23.39
C VAL A 585 17.27 -4.01 -23.30
N ASP A 586 18.24 -4.48 -22.51
CA ASP A 586 18.46 -5.92 -22.31
C ASP A 586 17.26 -6.55 -21.57
N GLY A 587 16.61 -5.81 -20.66
CA GLY A 587 15.34 -6.17 -20.03
C GLY A 587 14.19 -6.30 -21.02
N LEU A 588 14.03 -5.30 -21.89
CA LEU A 588 12.99 -5.31 -22.93
C LEU A 588 13.17 -6.46 -23.93
N LEU A 589 14.40 -6.70 -24.40
CA LEU A 589 14.71 -7.71 -25.43
C LEU A 589 14.68 -9.16 -24.94
N HIS A 590 14.90 -9.41 -23.63
CA HIS A 590 15.13 -10.75 -23.07
C HIS A 590 14.32 -11.10 -21.80
N ARG A 591 13.71 -10.11 -21.13
CA ARG A 591 12.85 -10.32 -19.96
C ARG A 591 11.36 -10.07 -20.23
N THR A 592 10.95 -9.59 -21.42
CA THR A 592 9.53 -9.36 -21.77
C THR A 592 8.92 -10.55 -22.52
N ASP A 593 7.72 -10.99 -22.10
CA ASP A 593 6.89 -12.00 -22.78
C ASP A 593 5.91 -11.36 -23.78
N TYR A 594 6.46 -10.79 -24.84
CA TYR A 594 5.70 -10.22 -25.95
C TYR A 594 6.55 -10.26 -27.22
N ALA A 595 6.06 -10.85 -28.30
CA ALA A 595 6.90 -11.14 -29.46
C ALA A 595 6.94 -9.96 -30.45
N ASN A 596 5.80 -9.32 -30.70
CA ASN A 596 5.68 -8.29 -31.72
C ASN A 596 6.04 -6.89 -31.21
N LEU A 597 7.32 -6.66 -30.88
CA LEU A 597 7.82 -5.36 -30.43
C LEU A 597 9.00 -4.83 -31.28
N GLU A 598 9.09 -3.51 -31.40
CA GLU A 598 10.30 -2.77 -31.79
C GLU A 598 10.71 -1.78 -30.69
N ILE A 599 12.00 -1.46 -30.62
CA ILE A 599 12.58 -0.49 -29.71
C ILE A 599 13.22 0.63 -30.53
N LEU A 600 12.77 1.87 -30.33
CA LEU A 600 13.41 3.08 -30.89
C LEU A 600 14.13 3.80 -29.76
N ILE A 601 15.46 3.71 -29.78
CA ILE A 601 16.35 4.50 -28.92
C ILE A 601 16.46 5.89 -29.54
N LEU A 602 15.93 6.90 -28.86
CA LEU A 602 15.87 8.28 -29.32
C LEU A 602 17.06 9.05 -28.71
N ASP A 603 18.19 9.00 -29.41
CA ASP A 603 19.48 9.55 -28.97
C ASP A 603 19.47 11.08 -29.04
N ASN A 604 19.35 11.76 -27.89
CA ASN A 604 19.48 13.21 -27.78
C ASN A 604 20.94 13.67 -27.62
N GLU A 605 21.74 13.31 -28.62
CA GLU A 605 23.14 13.70 -28.79
C GLU A 605 24.03 13.26 -27.62
N SER A 606 24.03 11.95 -27.35
CA SER A 606 25.01 11.31 -26.47
C SER A 606 26.44 11.59 -26.96
N ALA A 607 27.35 11.87 -26.04
CA ALA A 607 28.75 12.17 -26.28
C ALA A 607 29.71 11.12 -25.67
N GLU A 608 29.25 10.28 -24.74
CA GLU A 608 30.03 9.19 -24.14
C GLU A 608 30.39 8.12 -25.20
N PRO A 609 31.69 7.79 -25.40
CA PRO A 609 32.11 6.73 -26.31
C PRO A 609 31.45 5.37 -26.03
N GLU A 610 31.23 5.07 -24.75
CA GLU A 610 30.60 3.85 -24.26
C GLU A 610 29.14 3.73 -24.72
N ALA A 611 28.42 4.86 -24.85
CA ALA A 611 27.08 4.89 -25.43
C ALA A 611 27.12 4.61 -26.94
N HIS A 612 28.06 5.22 -27.67
CA HIS A 612 28.24 4.97 -29.12
C HIS A 612 28.63 3.52 -29.42
N ASP A 613 29.48 2.91 -28.59
CA ASP A 613 29.86 1.50 -28.74
C ASP A 613 28.71 0.55 -28.38
N TYR A 614 27.85 0.89 -27.41
CA TYR A 614 26.62 0.12 -27.19
C TYR A 614 25.64 0.24 -28.36
N PHE A 615 25.43 1.42 -28.93
CA PHE A 615 24.60 1.61 -30.13
C PHE A 615 25.10 0.75 -31.31
N LYS A 616 26.42 0.66 -31.52
CA LYS A 616 27.03 -0.25 -32.51
C LYS A 616 26.74 -1.72 -32.19
N SER A 617 26.80 -2.12 -30.91
CA SER A 617 26.55 -3.50 -30.48
C SER A 617 25.09 -3.94 -30.64
N LEU A 618 24.13 -3.00 -30.61
CA LEU A 618 22.70 -3.26 -30.80
C LEU A 618 22.26 -3.38 -32.27
N ALA A 619 23.04 -2.83 -33.21
CA ALA A 619 22.73 -2.81 -34.64
C ALA A 619 22.38 -4.16 -35.30
N PRO A 620 22.83 -5.35 -34.81
CA PRO A 620 22.40 -6.65 -35.34
C PRO A 620 20.96 -7.06 -35.00
N ASP A 621 20.35 -6.56 -33.90
CA ASP A 621 18.97 -6.92 -33.55
C ASP A 621 17.98 -6.06 -34.34
N LYS A 622 17.25 -6.70 -35.26
CA LYS A 622 16.28 -6.04 -36.16
C LYS A 622 15.09 -5.39 -35.44
N ARG A 623 14.87 -5.70 -34.15
CA ARG A 623 13.88 -5.04 -33.30
C ARG A 623 14.35 -3.65 -32.85
N VAL A 624 15.65 -3.40 -32.79
CA VAL A 624 16.24 -2.17 -32.25
C VAL A 624 16.60 -1.19 -33.37
N ARG A 625 16.27 0.10 -33.16
CA ARG A 625 16.64 1.20 -34.04
C ARG A 625 17.14 2.37 -33.19
N ILE A 626 18.32 2.90 -33.51
CA ILE A 626 18.79 4.18 -32.94
C ILE A 626 18.39 5.30 -33.89
N ILE A 627 17.61 6.27 -33.42
CA ILE A 627 17.20 7.46 -34.15
C ILE A 627 17.79 8.68 -33.42
N ARG A 628 18.63 9.48 -34.09
CA ARG A 628 19.22 10.69 -33.49
C ARG A 628 18.23 11.85 -33.51
N TYR A 629 18.14 12.56 -32.40
CA TYR A 629 17.38 13.81 -32.24
C TYR A 629 18.33 14.93 -31.78
N ALA A 630 18.53 15.95 -32.61
CA ALA A 630 19.44 17.05 -32.30
C ALA A 630 18.75 18.21 -31.56
N GLY A 631 19.49 18.90 -30.68
CA GLY A 631 19.02 20.07 -29.95
C GLY A 631 18.77 19.84 -28.45
N PRO A 632 18.16 20.83 -27.75
CA PRO A 632 17.96 20.77 -26.30
C PRO A 632 16.96 19.68 -25.90
N PHE A 633 17.17 19.12 -24.71
CA PHE A 633 16.27 18.10 -24.16
C PHE A 633 14.85 18.64 -23.93
N ASN A 634 13.89 18.06 -24.66
CA ASN A 634 12.47 18.30 -24.52
C ASN A 634 11.79 16.93 -24.70
N PHE A 635 11.32 16.35 -23.60
CA PHE A 635 10.77 14.99 -23.55
C PHE A 635 9.58 14.83 -24.49
N SER A 636 8.69 15.82 -24.51
CA SER A 636 7.51 15.88 -25.38
C SER A 636 7.89 15.93 -26.86
N ALA A 637 8.86 16.78 -27.24
CA ALA A 637 9.34 16.89 -28.62
C ALA A 637 10.05 15.61 -29.09
N ILE A 638 10.91 15.03 -28.25
CA ILE A 638 11.63 13.78 -28.55
C ILE A 638 10.64 12.63 -28.74
N ASN A 639 9.64 12.48 -27.87
CA ASN A 639 8.64 11.42 -27.99
C ASN A 639 7.68 11.61 -29.17
N ASN A 640 7.25 12.85 -29.47
CA ASN A 640 6.47 13.14 -30.68
C ASN A 640 7.27 12.77 -31.95
N PHE A 641 8.56 13.12 -32.00
CA PHE A 641 9.47 12.76 -33.09
C PHE A 641 9.67 11.23 -33.20
N GLY A 642 9.81 10.52 -32.07
CA GLY A 642 9.89 9.07 -32.01
C GLY A 642 8.61 8.38 -32.51
N ALA A 643 7.43 8.90 -32.12
CA ALA A 643 6.14 8.42 -32.58
C ALA A 643 6.03 8.50 -34.12
N GLY A 644 6.52 9.59 -34.73
CA GLY A 644 6.60 9.74 -36.19
C GLY A 644 7.59 8.82 -36.91
N HIS A 645 8.57 8.24 -36.21
CA HIS A 645 9.54 7.27 -36.77
C HIS A 645 9.16 5.80 -36.53
N SER A 646 8.14 5.57 -35.71
CA SER A 646 7.70 4.25 -35.26
C SER A 646 6.64 3.64 -36.17
N ARG A 647 6.44 2.31 -36.06
CA ARG A 647 5.63 1.52 -37.00
C ARG A 647 4.46 0.77 -36.34
N GLY A 648 4.44 0.69 -35.01
CA GLY A 648 3.44 -0.05 -34.27
C GLY A 648 2.09 0.66 -34.17
N ASP A 649 1.03 -0.13 -33.97
CA ASP A 649 -0.33 0.33 -33.70
C ASP A 649 -0.45 0.85 -32.25
N ILE A 650 0.43 0.37 -31.37
CA ILE A 650 0.57 0.80 -29.98
C ILE A 650 1.92 1.49 -29.80
N LEU A 651 1.89 2.70 -29.26
CA LEU A 651 3.06 3.45 -28.81
C LEU A 651 3.28 3.14 -27.32
N GLY A 652 4.53 2.87 -26.93
CA GLY A 652 4.94 2.79 -25.53
C GLY A 652 6.01 3.82 -25.24
N PHE A 653 5.76 4.76 -24.34
CA PHE A 653 6.76 5.72 -23.86
C PHE A 653 7.42 5.13 -22.61
N VAL A 654 8.75 4.99 -22.64
CA VAL A 654 9.52 4.28 -21.62
C VAL A 654 10.81 5.06 -21.31
N ASN A 655 11.08 5.35 -20.03
CA ASN A 655 12.35 5.99 -19.67
C ASN A 655 13.54 5.03 -19.82
N ASN A 656 14.74 5.57 -20.05
CA ASN A 656 15.97 4.78 -20.20
C ASN A 656 16.48 4.13 -18.89
N ASP A 657 15.86 4.42 -17.75
CA ASP A 657 16.16 3.88 -16.42
C ASP A 657 15.02 2.99 -15.84
N ILE A 658 14.21 2.41 -16.74
CA ILE A 658 13.21 1.37 -16.42
C ILE A 658 13.85 -0.01 -16.48
N GLU A 659 13.60 -0.88 -15.49
CA GLU A 659 13.97 -2.30 -15.55
C GLU A 659 12.77 -3.25 -15.42
N VAL A 660 12.76 -4.29 -16.24
CA VAL A 660 11.71 -5.32 -16.24
C VAL A 660 11.85 -6.25 -15.03
N ILE A 661 10.81 -6.27 -14.18
CA ILE A 661 10.60 -7.23 -13.10
C ILE A 661 9.74 -8.39 -13.61
N GLU A 662 8.45 -8.11 -13.87
CA GLU A 662 7.47 -9.13 -14.27
C GLU A 662 7.49 -9.36 -15.78
N ARG A 663 7.64 -10.62 -16.21
CA ARG A 663 7.82 -10.93 -17.65
C ARG A 663 6.60 -10.57 -18.50
N GLY A 664 5.41 -10.77 -17.96
CA GLY A 664 4.13 -10.52 -18.65
C GLY A 664 3.71 -9.05 -18.72
N TRP A 665 4.51 -8.10 -18.22
CA TRP A 665 4.12 -6.69 -18.07
C TRP A 665 3.54 -6.07 -19.35
N LEU A 666 4.18 -6.32 -20.50
CA LEU A 666 3.76 -5.74 -21.77
C LEU A 666 2.46 -6.37 -22.29
N ARG A 667 2.29 -7.69 -22.12
CA ARG A 667 1.06 -8.43 -22.48
C ARG A 667 -0.14 -7.94 -21.66
N GLU A 668 0.05 -7.72 -20.35
CA GLU A 668 -0.94 -7.13 -19.45
C GLU A 668 -1.31 -5.70 -19.88
N MET A 669 -0.33 -4.83 -20.14
CA MET A 669 -0.64 -3.46 -20.57
C MET A 669 -1.30 -3.41 -21.95
N VAL A 670 -0.92 -4.28 -22.88
CA VAL A 670 -1.54 -4.38 -24.22
C VAL A 670 -2.99 -4.85 -24.14
N SER A 671 -3.34 -5.81 -23.27
CA SER A 671 -4.73 -6.29 -23.16
C SER A 671 -5.70 -5.18 -22.71
N HIS A 672 -5.23 -4.20 -21.94
CA HIS A 672 -5.98 -2.98 -21.68
C HIS A 672 -5.88 -1.98 -22.85
N ALA A 673 -4.71 -1.79 -23.45
CA ALA A 673 -4.46 -0.77 -24.48
C ALA A 673 -5.17 -1.03 -25.83
N VAL A 674 -5.60 -2.26 -26.12
CA VAL A 674 -6.41 -2.56 -27.32
C VAL A 674 -7.89 -2.17 -27.20
N ARG A 675 -8.40 -1.96 -25.98
CA ARG A 675 -9.83 -1.75 -25.71
C ARG A 675 -10.33 -0.41 -26.26
N PRO A 676 -11.40 -0.34 -27.07
CA PRO A 676 -11.82 0.90 -27.73
C PRO A 676 -12.05 2.12 -26.83
N ASN A 677 -12.52 1.91 -25.59
CA ASN A 677 -12.73 2.98 -24.60
C ASN A 677 -11.43 3.46 -23.92
N VAL A 678 -10.38 2.65 -23.87
CA VAL A 678 -9.12 3.00 -23.19
C VAL A 678 -8.24 3.86 -24.09
N GLY A 679 -7.71 4.95 -23.55
CA GLY A 679 -6.79 5.86 -24.26
C GLY A 679 -5.34 5.69 -23.87
N ALA A 680 -5.05 5.40 -22.60
CA ALA A 680 -3.71 5.08 -22.13
C ALA A 680 -3.71 4.05 -21.00
N VAL A 681 -2.59 3.36 -20.83
CA VAL A 681 -2.35 2.35 -19.79
C VAL A 681 -1.03 2.63 -19.09
N GLY A 682 -1.04 2.65 -17.76
CA GLY A 682 0.15 2.85 -16.92
C GLY A 682 0.55 1.61 -16.12
N ALA A 683 1.86 1.39 -16.03
CA ALA A 683 2.46 0.35 -15.21
C ALA A 683 2.50 0.73 -13.71
N LYS A 684 2.73 -0.25 -12.85
CA LYS A 684 3.13 -0.04 -11.46
C LYS A 684 4.65 0.10 -11.39
N LEU A 685 5.14 1.29 -11.03
CA LEU A 685 6.58 1.55 -10.94
C LEU A 685 7.06 1.53 -9.50
N LEU A 686 8.10 0.74 -9.24
CA LEU A 686 8.82 0.67 -7.97
C LEU A 686 10.17 1.38 -8.04
N TYR A 687 10.61 1.90 -6.90
CA TYR A 687 11.98 2.29 -6.63
C TYR A 687 12.88 1.05 -6.44
N ALA A 688 14.20 1.24 -6.57
CA ALA A 688 15.21 0.21 -6.37
C ALA A 688 15.22 -0.41 -4.95
N ASP A 689 14.58 0.23 -3.96
CA ASP A 689 14.40 -0.30 -2.60
C ASP A 689 13.10 -1.10 -2.42
N GLY A 690 12.30 -1.28 -3.48
CA GLY A 690 11.01 -1.97 -3.46
C GLY A 690 9.84 -1.14 -2.93
N THR A 691 10.03 0.17 -2.69
CA THR A 691 8.93 1.09 -2.41
C THR A 691 8.28 1.61 -3.69
N VAL A 692 7.03 2.08 -3.62
CA VAL A 692 6.25 2.54 -4.76
C VAL A 692 6.71 3.92 -5.21
N GLN A 693 6.97 4.07 -6.50
CA GLN A 693 7.14 5.36 -7.15
C GLN A 693 5.86 5.81 -7.86
N HIS A 694 5.12 4.90 -8.49
CA HIS A 694 3.89 5.20 -9.22
C HIS A 694 2.82 4.13 -8.99
N GLY A 695 1.91 4.39 -8.05
CA GLY A 695 0.60 3.74 -7.95
C GLY A 695 -0.47 4.48 -8.76
N GLY A 696 -0.12 5.03 -9.93
CA GLY A 696 -0.95 5.99 -10.66
C GLY A 696 -0.70 7.46 -10.30
N ILE A 697 -1.37 8.39 -10.99
CA ILE A 697 -1.37 9.83 -10.67
C ILE A 697 -2.76 10.28 -10.22
N ILE A 698 -2.76 11.14 -9.19
CA ILE A 698 -3.91 11.89 -8.68
C ILE A 698 -3.68 13.37 -8.99
N LEU A 699 -4.69 14.07 -9.50
CA LEU A 699 -4.60 15.51 -9.80
C LEU A 699 -4.67 16.37 -8.53
N GLY A 700 -4.31 17.64 -8.64
CA GLY A 700 -4.40 18.63 -7.56
C GLY A 700 -3.30 18.52 -6.51
N ILE A 701 -2.75 17.31 -6.28
CA ILE A 701 -1.66 17.09 -5.32
C ILE A 701 -0.47 17.99 -5.65
N GLY A 702 0.07 18.67 -4.63
CA GLY A 702 1.17 19.62 -4.78
C GLY A 702 0.85 20.84 -5.66
N GLY A 703 -0.43 21.07 -5.98
CA GLY A 703 -0.91 22.16 -6.84
C GLY A 703 -1.12 21.78 -8.31
N VAL A 704 -0.70 20.59 -8.77
CA VAL A 704 -0.98 20.11 -10.15
C VAL A 704 -1.33 18.62 -10.18
N ALA A 705 -0.39 17.76 -9.78
CA ALA A 705 -0.53 16.32 -9.81
C ALA A 705 0.56 15.64 -8.96
N GLY A 706 0.25 14.48 -8.38
CA GLY A 706 1.15 13.68 -7.56
C GLY A 706 0.96 12.17 -7.76
N HIS A 707 1.98 11.38 -7.45
CA HIS A 707 1.95 9.93 -7.66
C HIS A 707 1.31 9.24 -6.47
N SER A 708 0.23 8.49 -6.67
CA SER A 708 -0.50 7.84 -5.57
C SER A 708 0.37 6.78 -4.87
N HIS A 709 0.24 6.68 -3.54
CA HIS A 709 0.97 5.73 -2.68
C HIS A 709 2.51 5.86 -2.69
N LYS A 710 3.05 7.04 -3.03
CA LYS A 710 4.51 7.23 -3.14
C LYS A 710 5.21 6.88 -1.82
N ARG A 711 6.19 5.96 -1.90
CA ARG A 711 6.97 5.34 -0.81
C ARG A 711 6.28 4.32 0.11
N SER A 712 5.03 3.92 -0.15
CA SER A 712 4.49 2.65 0.39
C SER A 712 5.35 1.46 -0.08
N ARG A 713 5.40 0.33 0.63
CA ARG A 713 6.09 -0.88 0.13
C ARG A 713 5.28 -1.49 -1.02
N GLY A 714 5.93 -2.01 -2.06
CA GLY A 714 5.26 -2.51 -3.27
C GLY A 714 4.18 -3.59 -3.06
N LYS A 715 4.20 -4.31 -1.92
CA LYS A 715 3.23 -5.37 -1.57
C LYS A 715 2.19 -4.96 -0.50
N GLU A 716 2.17 -3.70 -0.09
CA GLU A 716 1.11 -3.16 0.78
C GLU A 716 -0.21 -3.01 0.01
N ALA A 717 -1.33 -3.17 0.71
CA ALA A 717 -2.65 -3.00 0.12
C ALA A 717 -2.90 -1.56 -0.40
N GLY A 718 -2.30 -0.56 0.25
CA GLY A 718 -2.64 0.84 0.04
C GLY A 718 -4.03 1.20 0.58
N TYR A 719 -4.51 2.39 0.25
CA TYR A 719 -5.83 2.87 0.61
C TYR A 719 -6.92 1.99 -0.03
N CYS A 720 -7.79 1.40 0.80
CA CYS A 720 -8.86 0.47 0.38
C CYS A 720 -8.43 -0.56 -0.68
N CYS A 721 -7.23 -1.13 -0.52
CA CYS A 721 -6.64 -2.11 -1.44
C CYS A 721 -6.35 -1.61 -2.88
N ARG A 722 -6.50 -0.30 -3.16
CA ARG A 722 -6.32 0.31 -4.50
C ARG A 722 -4.91 0.14 -5.07
N LEU A 723 -3.87 -0.15 -4.28
CA LEU A 723 -2.52 -0.40 -4.80
C LEU A 723 -2.36 -1.82 -5.40
N GLN A 724 -3.38 -2.68 -5.26
CA GLN A 724 -3.34 -4.10 -5.62
C GLN A 724 -4.47 -4.53 -6.57
N VAL A 725 -5.22 -3.59 -7.16
CA VAL A 725 -6.29 -3.83 -8.15
C VAL A 725 -6.20 -2.87 -9.35
N PRO A 726 -6.60 -3.29 -10.57
CA PRO A 726 -6.75 -2.38 -11.70
C PRO A 726 -7.82 -1.32 -11.42
N GLN A 727 -7.64 -0.12 -11.96
CA GLN A 727 -8.64 0.96 -11.86
C GLN A 727 -8.47 1.98 -12.98
N TYR A 728 -9.51 2.76 -13.23
CA TYR A 728 -9.39 4.01 -13.95
C TYR A 728 -8.76 5.09 -13.06
N LEU A 729 -7.98 5.98 -13.67
CA LEU A 729 -7.41 7.18 -13.06
C LEU A 729 -7.57 8.39 -13.97
N SER A 730 -7.23 9.57 -13.47
CA SER A 730 -7.15 10.77 -14.30
C SER A 730 -5.84 10.88 -15.08
N ALA A 731 -4.73 10.33 -14.58
CA ALA A 731 -3.48 10.21 -15.33
C ALA A 731 -2.59 9.03 -14.89
N VAL A 732 -1.64 8.68 -15.75
CA VAL A 732 -0.54 7.74 -15.53
C VAL A 732 0.75 8.29 -16.14
N THR A 733 1.93 7.88 -15.65
CA THR A 733 3.19 8.54 -16.04
C THR A 733 3.85 7.97 -17.31
N ALA A 734 4.39 8.85 -18.15
CA ALA A 734 5.10 8.47 -19.38
C ALA A 734 6.49 7.86 -19.15
N ALA A 735 6.89 7.61 -17.89
CA ALA A 735 8.02 6.74 -17.60
C ALA A 735 7.75 5.27 -17.99
N CYS A 736 6.48 4.83 -17.96
CA CYS A 736 6.02 3.64 -18.69
C CYS A 736 4.51 3.74 -18.98
N LEU A 737 4.17 4.22 -20.18
CA LEU A 737 2.79 4.46 -20.65
C LEU A 737 2.59 3.84 -22.03
N LEU A 738 1.56 3.01 -22.21
CA LEU A 738 1.08 2.59 -23.53
C LEU A 738 -0.13 3.42 -23.98
N THR A 739 -0.23 3.69 -25.28
CA THR A 739 -1.41 4.27 -25.93
C THR A 739 -1.52 3.76 -27.37
N ARG A 740 -2.73 3.71 -27.94
CA ARG A 740 -2.88 3.44 -29.39
C ARG A 740 -2.42 4.66 -30.18
N ARG A 741 -1.72 4.43 -31.29
CA ARG A 741 -1.36 5.47 -32.27
C ARG A 741 -2.57 6.31 -32.66
N SER A 742 -3.69 5.66 -32.98
CA SER A 742 -4.95 6.33 -33.35
C SER A 742 -5.54 7.21 -32.25
N CYS A 743 -5.22 6.97 -30.98
CA CYS A 743 -5.62 7.83 -29.86
C CYS A 743 -4.63 9.01 -29.71
N PHE A 744 -3.33 8.74 -29.76
CA PHE A 744 -2.25 9.73 -29.66
C PHE A 744 -2.29 10.77 -30.79
N ASP A 745 -2.39 10.30 -32.04
CA ASP A 745 -2.46 11.16 -33.23
C ASP A 745 -3.73 12.03 -33.20
N ARG A 746 -4.86 11.49 -32.73
CA ARG A 746 -6.15 12.21 -32.59
C ARG A 746 -6.10 13.39 -31.62
N ILE A 747 -5.23 13.33 -30.60
CA ILE A 747 -5.05 14.43 -29.62
C ILE A 747 -3.82 15.31 -29.89
N GLY A 748 -3.10 15.09 -31.01
CA GLY A 748 -1.90 15.84 -31.37
C GLY A 748 -0.65 15.50 -30.55
N GLY A 749 -0.63 14.36 -29.85
CA GLY A 749 0.51 13.92 -29.03
C GLY A 749 0.79 14.78 -27.79
N PHE A 750 2.05 14.85 -27.37
CA PHE A 750 2.48 15.68 -26.22
C PHE A 750 2.56 17.17 -26.57
N ASP A 751 2.24 18.06 -25.63
CA ASP A 751 2.50 19.49 -25.79
C ASP A 751 4.00 19.78 -25.65
N ALA A 752 4.69 19.90 -26.78
CA ALA A 752 6.12 20.19 -26.86
C ALA A 752 6.48 21.67 -26.70
N GLU A 753 5.51 22.59 -26.77
CA GLU A 753 5.74 24.04 -26.69
C GLU A 753 5.67 24.52 -25.24
N ASN A 754 4.69 24.02 -24.49
CA ASN A 754 4.39 24.44 -23.11
C ASN A 754 4.94 23.50 -22.04
N LEU A 755 5.00 22.19 -22.32
CA LEU A 755 5.28 21.13 -21.33
C LEU A 755 6.50 20.30 -21.72
N ALA A 756 7.66 20.93 -21.80
CA ALA A 756 8.89 20.31 -22.30
C ALA A 756 9.46 19.19 -21.41
N VAL A 757 9.20 19.20 -20.10
CA VAL A 757 9.89 18.33 -19.12
C VAL A 757 8.97 17.81 -18.00
N ALA A 758 7.99 18.60 -17.55
CA ALA A 758 7.06 18.24 -16.47
C ALA A 758 5.59 18.24 -16.95
N PHE A 759 4.76 17.39 -16.32
CA PHE A 759 3.30 17.27 -16.51
C PHE A 759 2.80 16.97 -17.94
N ASN A 760 3.69 16.71 -18.90
CA ASN A 760 3.32 16.34 -20.27
C ASN A 760 2.52 15.03 -20.36
N ASP A 761 2.78 14.09 -19.46
CA ASP A 761 2.04 12.84 -19.29
C ASP A 761 0.65 13.07 -18.68
N VAL A 762 0.54 14.00 -17.73
CA VAL A 762 -0.75 14.47 -17.18
C VAL A 762 -1.58 15.15 -18.28
N ASP A 763 -1.00 16.08 -19.04
CA ASP A 763 -1.69 16.73 -20.18
C ASP A 763 -2.10 15.73 -21.27
N LEU A 764 -1.23 14.76 -21.61
CA LEU A 764 -1.58 13.69 -22.55
C LEU A 764 -2.82 12.91 -22.06
N CYS A 765 -2.83 12.50 -20.78
CA CYS A 765 -3.95 11.79 -20.19
C CYS A 765 -5.23 12.65 -20.13
N LEU A 766 -5.12 13.93 -19.81
CA LEU A 766 -6.27 14.85 -19.76
C LEU A 766 -6.86 15.10 -21.15
N LYS A 767 -6.05 15.25 -22.21
CA LYS A 767 -6.53 15.33 -23.60
C LYS A 767 -7.18 14.03 -24.09
N LEU A 768 -6.69 12.87 -23.65
CA LEU A 768 -7.33 11.58 -23.93
C LEU A 768 -8.71 11.49 -23.25
N ARG A 769 -8.83 11.94 -22.00
CA ARG A 769 -10.10 12.00 -21.24
C ARG A 769 -11.08 13.02 -21.81
N GLU A 770 -10.62 14.21 -22.19
CA GLU A 770 -11.39 15.24 -22.92
C GLU A 770 -11.96 14.68 -24.24
N ALA A 771 -11.20 13.80 -24.91
CA ALA A 771 -11.64 13.08 -26.10
C ALA A 771 -12.41 11.77 -25.81
N GLY A 772 -12.94 11.60 -24.58
CA GLY A 772 -13.85 10.51 -24.19
C GLY A 772 -13.18 9.14 -24.02
N LEU A 773 -11.93 9.09 -23.52
CA LEU A 773 -11.21 7.83 -23.28
C LEU A 773 -10.77 7.65 -21.82
N ASP A 774 -10.88 6.42 -21.33
CA ASP A 774 -10.44 6.00 -20.01
C ASP A 774 -8.91 5.88 -19.93
N ILE A 775 -8.34 6.17 -18.76
CA ILE A 775 -6.92 5.94 -18.46
C ILE A 775 -6.83 4.82 -17.44
N VAL A 776 -6.26 3.68 -17.81
CA VAL A 776 -6.15 2.50 -16.95
C VAL A 776 -4.80 2.50 -16.24
N TRP A 777 -4.79 2.16 -14.96
CA TRP A 777 -3.59 1.73 -14.25
C TRP A 777 -3.76 0.27 -13.80
N THR A 778 -2.75 -0.57 -14.03
CA THR A 778 -2.76 -1.98 -13.64
C THR A 778 -1.60 -2.31 -12.69
N PRO A 779 -1.86 -2.97 -11.54
CA PRO A 779 -0.83 -3.41 -10.62
C PRO A 779 -0.05 -4.63 -11.14
N TYR A 780 -0.55 -5.30 -12.19
CA TYR A 780 0.00 -6.56 -12.69
C TYR A 780 1.09 -6.38 -13.77
N ALA A 781 1.37 -5.14 -14.16
CA ALA A 781 2.55 -4.75 -14.91
C ALA A 781 3.52 -4.04 -13.95
N GLU A 782 4.34 -4.80 -13.22
CA GLU A 782 5.29 -4.26 -12.23
C GLU A 782 6.70 -4.13 -12.83
N LEU A 783 7.31 -2.95 -12.68
CA LEU A 783 8.62 -2.57 -13.21
C LEU A 783 9.40 -1.73 -12.17
N PHE A 784 10.73 -1.73 -12.24
CA PHE A 784 11.53 -0.73 -11.54
C PHE A 784 11.69 0.52 -12.40
N HIS A 785 11.79 1.68 -11.76
CA HIS A 785 12.21 2.95 -12.36
C HIS A 785 13.26 3.57 -11.42
N LEU A 786 14.52 3.62 -11.85
CA LEU A 786 15.69 3.94 -11.02
C LEU A 786 15.88 5.47 -10.79
N GLU A 787 14.75 6.14 -10.50
CA GLU A 787 14.45 7.59 -10.55
C GLU A 787 15.65 8.55 -10.63
N SER A 788 15.69 9.33 -11.71
CA SER A 788 16.46 10.59 -11.82
C SER A 788 17.99 10.47 -11.72
N ALA A 789 18.54 9.26 -11.81
CA ALA A 789 19.99 9.03 -11.82
C ALA A 789 20.73 9.80 -12.95
N SER A 790 20.04 10.15 -14.02
CA SER A 790 20.52 10.97 -15.15
C SER A 790 20.13 12.46 -15.07
N ARG A 791 18.95 12.80 -14.52
CA ARG A 791 18.34 14.14 -14.60
C ARG A 791 18.62 15.07 -13.40
N GLY A 792 18.66 14.53 -12.19
CA GLY A 792 18.63 15.32 -10.94
C GLY A 792 17.36 16.17 -10.77
N SER A 793 17.19 16.77 -9.57
CA SER A 793 15.95 17.48 -9.20
C SER A 793 15.60 18.64 -10.14
N ASP A 794 14.31 18.84 -10.39
CA ASP A 794 13.75 20.00 -11.10
C ASP A 794 13.58 21.25 -10.20
N MET A 795 13.81 21.12 -8.88
CA MET A 795 13.88 22.24 -7.92
C MET A 795 15.25 22.94 -7.89
N ALA A 796 16.17 22.60 -8.78
CA ALA A 796 17.41 23.35 -8.97
C ALA A 796 17.10 24.77 -9.51
N PRO A 797 17.82 25.83 -9.10
CA PRO A 797 17.49 27.21 -9.50
C PRO A 797 17.33 27.44 -11.00
N GLU A 798 18.19 26.80 -11.80
CA GLU A 798 18.21 26.85 -13.28
C GLU A 798 16.98 26.20 -13.93
N LYS A 799 16.26 25.33 -13.21
CA LYS A 799 15.09 24.60 -13.69
C LYS A 799 13.78 25.12 -13.11
N ALA A 800 13.82 25.77 -11.96
CA ALA A 800 12.65 26.27 -11.23
C ALA A 800 11.78 27.22 -12.06
N GLU A 801 12.37 28.10 -12.88
CA GLU A 801 11.59 28.99 -13.76
C GLU A 801 10.81 28.24 -14.84
N ARG A 802 11.40 27.17 -15.40
CA ARG A 802 10.73 26.33 -16.41
C ARG A 802 9.57 25.58 -15.75
N PHE A 803 9.82 24.94 -14.60
CA PHE A 803 8.79 24.25 -13.83
C PHE A 803 7.64 25.18 -13.43
N ALA A 804 7.92 26.42 -13.02
CA ALA A 804 6.89 27.41 -12.72
C ALA A 804 6.01 27.77 -13.93
N ARG A 805 6.58 27.83 -15.15
CA ARG A 805 5.81 28.02 -16.39
C ARG A 805 4.97 26.79 -16.74
N GLU A 806 5.52 25.59 -16.58
CA GLU A 806 4.81 24.32 -16.79
C GLU A 806 3.60 24.19 -15.83
N VAL A 807 3.79 24.50 -14.54
CA VAL A 807 2.71 24.60 -13.54
C VAL A 807 1.66 25.64 -13.93
N ALA A 808 2.08 26.84 -14.35
CA ALA A 808 1.16 27.91 -14.74
C ALA A 808 0.32 27.55 -15.98
N HIS A 809 0.92 26.87 -16.97
CA HIS A 809 0.17 26.34 -18.12
C HIS A 809 -0.87 25.30 -17.68
N MET A 810 -0.46 24.28 -16.90
CA MET A 810 -1.37 23.24 -16.40
C MET A 810 -2.54 23.85 -15.63
N ARG A 811 -2.28 24.84 -14.77
CA ARG A 811 -3.33 25.56 -14.03
C ARG A 811 -4.22 26.41 -14.92
N SER A 812 -3.68 27.06 -15.94
CA SER A 812 -4.45 27.88 -16.89
C SER A 812 -5.32 27.05 -17.83
N ARG A 813 -4.91 25.82 -18.17
CA ARG A 813 -5.64 24.93 -19.09
C ARG A 813 -6.62 24.01 -18.36
N TRP A 814 -6.17 23.36 -17.28
CA TRP A 814 -6.86 22.24 -16.66
C TRP A 814 -7.42 22.53 -15.26
N GLY A 815 -7.24 23.75 -14.72
CA GLY A 815 -7.48 24.09 -13.31
C GLY A 815 -8.73 23.48 -12.66
N ASN A 816 -9.90 23.58 -13.31
CA ASN A 816 -11.16 23.01 -12.83
C ASN A 816 -11.09 21.48 -12.58
N VAL A 817 -10.41 20.74 -13.47
CA VAL A 817 -10.24 19.28 -13.38
C VAL A 817 -9.12 18.93 -12.39
N LEU A 818 -8.12 19.81 -12.23
CA LEU A 818 -7.06 19.61 -11.24
C LEU A 818 -7.56 19.73 -9.79
N ASP A 819 -8.62 20.49 -9.53
CA ASP A 819 -9.18 20.67 -8.18
C ASP A 819 -10.28 19.65 -7.81
N ASP A 820 -10.86 18.98 -8.83
CA ASP A 820 -12.02 18.07 -8.72
C ASP A 820 -11.74 16.77 -9.53
N ASP A 821 -10.75 15.98 -9.09
CA ASP A 821 -10.37 14.71 -9.72
C ASP A 821 -11.41 13.60 -9.43
N PRO A 822 -12.17 13.11 -10.44
CA PRO A 822 -13.20 12.08 -10.22
C PRO A 822 -12.62 10.75 -9.72
N CYS A 823 -11.31 10.51 -9.88
CA CYS A 823 -10.66 9.30 -9.38
C CYS A 823 -10.17 9.42 -7.93
N TYR A 824 -10.44 10.54 -7.24
CA TYR A 824 -9.95 10.84 -5.90
C TYR A 824 -10.93 11.67 -5.05
N ASN A 825 -11.56 10.98 -4.09
CA ASN A 825 -12.63 11.52 -3.24
C ASN A 825 -12.29 12.89 -2.59
N PRO A 826 -13.23 13.87 -2.57
CA PRO A 826 -12.98 15.20 -2.01
C PRO A 826 -12.70 15.21 -0.50
N ASN A 827 -13.10 14.17 0.24
CA ASN A 827 -12.78 14.00 1.65
C ASN A 827 -11.28 13.63 1.88
N LEU A 828 -10.49 13.36 0.84
CA LEU A 828 -9.06 13.06 0.90
C LEU A 828 -8.17 14.28 0.55
N THR A 829 -6.98 14.33 1.14
CA THR A 829 -6.05 15.47 1.07
C THR A 829 -5.36 15.64 -0.28
N LEU A 830 -5.04 16.89 -0.66
CA LEU A 830 -4.19 17.22 -1.80
C LEU A 830 -2.78 17.68 -1.38
N SER A 831 -2.45 17.57 -0.09
CA SER A 831 -1.16 18.00 0.47
C SER A 831 -0.10 16.89 0.52
N SER A 832 -0.48 15.63 0.30
CA SER A 832 0.37 14.44 0.44
C SER A 832 -0.17 13.25 -0.35
N GLU A 833 0.72 12.32 -0.73
CA GLU A 833 0.42 11.14 -1.55
C GLU A 833 -0.12 9.92 -0.76
N ASP A 834 -0.41 10.09 0.53
CA ASP A 834 -0.64 9.04 1.54
C ASP A 834 -2.13 8.68 1.79
N PHE A 835 -3.05 9.35 1.09
CA PHE A 835 -4.51 9.25 1.28
C PHE A 835 -4.96 9.62 2.71
N ALA A 836 -4.26 10.56 3.36
CA ALA A 836 -4.75 11.16 4.60
C ALA A 836 -6.01 12.01 4.37
N PHE A 837 -6.81 12.23 5.42
CA PHE A 837 -8.07 12.95 5.32
C PHE A 837 -7.86 14.46 5.10
N SER A 838 -8.73 15.06 4.30
CA SER A 838 -8.72 16.49 3.97
C SER A 838 -9.02 17.39 5.18
N ALA A 839 -8.29 18.49 5.30
CA ALA A 839 -8.54 19.55 6.27
C ALA A 839 -8.15 20.92 5.66
N PRO A 840 -9.12 21.79 5.29
CA PRO A 840 -10.57 21.60 5.34
C PRO A 840 -11.08 20.49 4.41
N ASN A 841 -12.28 19.98 4.67
CA ASN A 841 -12.97 19.10 3.73
C ASN A 841 -13.30 19.86 2.42
N ARG A 842 -13.05 19.22 1.26
CA ARG A 842 -13.36 19.75 -0.08
C ARG A 842 -14.78 19.41 -0.55
N ALA A 843 -15.47 18.46 0.10
CA ALA A 843 -16.78 17.98 -0.35
C ALA A 843 -17.84 19.09 -0.34
N ARG A 844 -18.50 19.29 -1.48
CA ARG A 844 -19.50 20.35 -1.65
C ARG A 844 -20.80 19.95 -0.93
N LYS A 845 -21.17 20.68 0.13
CA LYS A 845 -22.45 20.50 0.85
C LYS A 845 -23.59 21.14 0.06
N PRO A 846 -24.55 20.40 -0.53
CA PRO A 846 -25.58 20.98 -1.39
C PRO A 846 -26.52 21.95 -0.67
N TRP A 847 -26.72 21.78 0.65
CA TRP A 847 -27.50 22.70 1.48
C TRP A 847 -26.78 24.03 1.82
N LEU A 848 -25.56 24.24 1.30
CA LEU A 848 -24.83 25.51 1.37
C LEU A 848 -24.77 26.24 0.01
N ALA A 849 -25.42 25.71 -1.03
CA ALA A 849 -25.67 26.46 -2.26
C ALA A 849 -26.64 27.63 -1.99
N PRO A 850 -26.47 28.79 -2.67
CA PRO A 850 -27.29 29.99 -2.46
C PRO A 850 -28.71 29.85 -3.03
#